data_AF-A0AAE1CQU0-F1
#
_entry.id   AF-A0AAE1CQU0-F1
#
_cell.length_a   1.000
_cell.length_b   1.000
_cell.length_c   1.000
_cell.angle_alpha   90.00
_cell.angle_beta   90.00
_cell.angle_gamma   90.00
#
_symmetry.space_group_name_H-M   'P 1'
#
loop_
_entity.id
_entity.type
_entity.pdbx_description
1 polymer ?
#
loop_
_entity_poly.entity_id
_entity_poly.type
_entity_poly.pdbx_seq_one_letter_code
_entity_poly.pdbx_strand_id
1 'polypeptide(L)'
;MSKISDEKVKDTMVSSTRLLRKSAEYFTQPLENQHFEVRSSHRRSTETKELIPKLSIARSHSQASNVIHFQVEKDVKTGMTAKQTLSKKFLADGRVFLQDVSKILALRSSAIFSVENLLSNTNLQSLPDHPVRFSGELMQHGSSRLTDIEIVTHDLVSAANSRASQFGDSSLVNIDNLWPWPWLSPSLNSSEYVGTLTAPKTFSLQEKLQFYPLMPLSDTLQTYIRSVRLFLSPKHLIHLEKLVNEFAESSGQDLQECLIKEHSPLNLKDHAKCCLPYLVPSLTKCLTRLEAPLSNSAILTLSMWDLWPERENSQIERATILIQLCTEFARLIYSERLNVFTDSSGYPQCNHQFRKLFSSCKIPGIPCDGTHCFFKTVFEPSRHLTPKHIVVICRGQMFSVDVILDQFRTAPTPELRMSLIKIMQTAEENAQTAVSGLGILSSSDRDKWSETRVHLMEISENNRQCLQKLEEAMFVLTLDHMKCRGPDRLINEALFADGCNRWYDKALSFYMYQNGLFTVNVCSSFVDNSIVNSLLRFIHIRILEDTEKWDDDVLKKSEFASRCVSREFLSSSENLSDISEMLLDQKSSSEANTPSTSQSETTQLRALMFDADDEISRSISDAEISFAQLSEDLSSSMCQFHGFEMKFLEDHKISVDAFAHLALQLTFYKMYYRHPAVGSKVSMRRFHHARYDTLITTTEESIAWCRAMLEEETSSANKKKFFFSALDKHVQRLEEVRSGLGCFNHLSALHEIALRNGDHISEAALDDLFELPAGSPESLDISSEGYDIQESLSVAVVAPPSSSSYGVGYVLAKSFALFSVCSWKSYSGTCAENFSRSLHLCLVELHKFVHRL
;
A
#
# COMPACT_ATOMS: atom_id res chain seq x y z
N MET A 1 -7.87 41.03 38.29
CA MET A 1 -9.12 41.35 37.56
C MET A 1 -9.26 40.31 36.44
N SER A 2 -10.40 39.71 36.11
CA SER A 2 -11.60 39.33 36.90
C SER A 2 -12.63 38.74 35.94
N LYS A 3 -12.88 37.43 36.02
CA LYS A 3 -14.04 36.68 35.47
C LYS A 3 -14.86 37.38 34.37
N ILE A 4 -14.56 37.11 33.09
CA ILE A 4 -15.49 37.33 31.97
C ILE A 4 -15.47 36.10 31.04
N SER A 5 -16.55 35.30 31.14
CA SER A 5 -17.00 34.25 30.21
C SER A 5 -16.01 33.18 29.70
N ASP A 6 -15.72 32.16 30.52
CA ASP A 6 -15.23 30.85 30.03
C ASP A 6 -16.26 30.16 29.11
N GLU A 7 -17.56 30.39 29.33
CA GLU A 7 -18.66 29.76 28.58
C GLU A 7 -18.61 30.10 27.08
N LYS A 8 -18.26 31.35 26.71
CA LYS A 8 -18.12 31.73 25.29
C LYS A 8 -16.96 31.07 24.57
N VAL A 9 -15.88 30.74 25.29
CA VAL A 9 -14.75 29.98 24.71
C VAL A 9 -15.19 28.53 24.46
N LYS A 10 -15.92 27.93 25.41
CA LYS A 10 -16.44 26.56 25.27
C LYS A 10 -17.47 26.42 24.16
N ASP A 11 -18.46 27.31 24.06
CA ASP A 11 -19.47 27.24 22.99
C ASP A 11 -18.85 27.42 21.60
N THR A 12 -17.80 28.24 21.48
CA THR A 12 -17.05 28.40 20.22
C THR A 12 -16.25 27.14 19.89
N MET A 13 -15.53 26.55 20.85
CA MET A 13 -14.77 25.31 20.65
C MET A 13 -15.65 24.09 20.33
N VAL A 14 -16.86 24.02 20.92
CA VAL A 14 -17.86 22.97 20.62
C VAL A 14 -18.49 23.15 19.23
N SER A 15 -18.46 24.36 18.67
CA SER A 15 -18.83 24.60 17.26
C SER A 15 -17.74 24.11 16.30
N SER A 16 -16.47 24.48 16.52
CA SER A 16 -15.34 24.10 15.65
C SER A 16 -15.14 22.58 15.59
N THR A 17 -15.23 21.89 16.73
CA THR A 17 -15.13 20.42 16.83
C THR A 17 -16.30 19.66 16.19
N ARG A 18 -17.34 20.36 15.72
CA ARG A 18 -18.49 19.76 15.00
C ARG A 18 -18.45 19.99 13.49
N LEU A 19 -17.58 20.87 12.99
CA LEU A 19 -17.35 21.13 11.56
C LEU A 19 -16.10 20.41 11.06
N LEU A 20 -14.97 20.52 11.78
CA LEU A 20 -13.78 19.67 11.55
C LEU A 20 -14.05 18.17 11.73
N ARG A 21 -15.16 17.82 12.39
CA ARG A 21 -15.67 16.44 12.40
C ARG A 21 -16.13 16.01 11.02
N LYS A 22 -16.96 16.80 10.32
CA LYS A 22 -17.51 16.43 9.01
C LYS A 22 -16.42 16.11 8.00
N SER A 23 -15.44 16.99 7.83
CA SER A 23 -14.35 16.82 6.86
C SER A 23 -13.42 15.63 7.15
N ALA A 24 -13.52 15.01 8.34
CA ALA A 24 -12.89 13.74 8.68
C ALA A 24 -13.88 12.53 8.73
N GLU A 25 -15.15 12.75 9.06
CA GLU A 25 -16.21 11.75 9.19
C GLU A 25 -16.60 11.10 7.85
N TYR A 26 -16.15 11.63 6.71
CA TYR A 26 -16.30 11.03 5.38
C TYR A 26 -15.72 9.61 5.24
N PHE A 27 -14.86 9.17 6.17
CA PHE A 27 -14.18 7.88 6.09
C PHE A 27 -14.85 6.75 6.88
N THR A 28 -15.45 6.99 8.05
CA THR A 28 -15.95 5.93 8.94
C THR A 28 -17.11 6.35 9.87
N GLN A 29 -18.38 6.14 9.47
CA GLN A 29 -19.50 5.94 10.42
C GLN A 29 -20.55 4.93 9.90
N PRO A 30 -21.03 3.99 10.74
CA PRO A 30 -22.19 3.15 10.43
C PRO A 30 -23.51 3.90 10.69
N LEU A 31 -24.49 3.77 9.79
CA LEU A 31 -25.77 4.47 9.88
C LEU A 31 -26.76 3.81 10.85
N GLU A 32 -27.06 4.45 11.98
CA GLU A 32 -28.31 4.20 12.71
C GLU A 32 -29.50 4.92 12.04
N ASN A 33 -30.49 4.12 11.62
CA ASN A 33 -31.91 4.46 11.46
C ASN A 33 -32.29 5.85 10.88
N GLN A 34 -32.46 5.91 9.56
CA GLN A 34 -33.41 6.87 8.94
C GLN A 34 -34.45 6.13 8.07
N HIS A 35 -35.73 6.37 8.35
CA HIS A 35 -36.84 5.78 7.60
C HIS A 35 -37.12 6.57 6.31
N PHE A 36 -37.06 5.90 5.16
CA PHE A 36 -37.48 6.49 3.88
C PHE A 36 -39.01 6.34 3.67
N GLU A 37 -39.74 7.47 3.63
CA GLU A 37 -41.11 7.51 3.12
C GLU A 37 -41.13 7.35 1.59
N VAL A 38 -41.59 6.21 1.08
CA VAL A 38 -41.82 6.02 -0.36
C VAL A 38 -43.14 6.67 -0.78
N ARG A 39 -43.09 7.92 -1.25
CA ARG A 39 -44.24 8.60 -1.87
C ARG A 39 -44.53 8.07 -3.27
N SER A 40 -45.41 7.08 -3.37
CA SER A 40 -45.89 6.54 -4.65
C SER A 40 -46.99 7.38 -5.29
N SER A 41 -46.84 7.71 -6.58
CA SER A 41 -47.80 8.50 -7.34
C SER A 41 -49.06 7.71 -7.69
N HIS A 42 -50.24 8.24 -7.37
CA HIS A 42 -51.52 7.55 -7.57
C HIS A 42 -51.91 7.35 -9.05
N ARG A 43 -52.28 6.11 -9.41
CA ARG A 43 -53.43 5.82 -10.28
C ARG A 43 -54.27 4.67 -9.69
N ARG A 44 -55.55 4.64 -10.06
CA ARG A 44 -56.62 3.75 -9.55
C ARG A 44 -56.36 2.29 -10.00
N SER A 45 -56.92 1.25 -9.38
CA SER A 45 -58.21 1.16 -8.69
C SER A 45 -58.38 -0.01 -7.69
N THR A 46 -59.51 0.00 -6.97
CA THR A 46 -60.31 -1.16 -6.46
C THR A 46 -59.76 -2.11 -5.39
N GLU A 47 -60.34 -1.96 -4.18
CA GLU A 47 -60.99 -3.01 -3.36
C GLU A 47 -60.23 -3.90 -2.35
N THR A 48 -60.34 -3.47 -1.08
CA THR A 48 -60.79 -4.22 0.13
C THR A 48 -59.81 -5.00 1.04
N LYS A 49 -60.03 -4.75 2.35
CA LYS A 49 -59.72 -5.55 3.57
C LYS A 49 -58.23 -5.73 3.92
N GLU A 50 -57.70 -5.03 4.92
CA GLU A 50 -57.94 -5.19 6.39
C GLU A 50 -57.42 -6.51 6.98
N LEU A 51 -56.25 -6.45 7.65
CA LEU A 51 -56.17 -6.51 9.12
C LEU A 51 -54.70 -6.44 9.61
N ILE A 52 -54.42 -5.57 10.58
CA ILE A 52 -53.13 -5.50 11.31
C ILE A 52 -53.44 -5.39 12.82
N PRO A 53 -52.92 -6.32 13.64
CA PRO A 53 -52.68 -6.08 15.05
C PRO A 53 -51.19 -5.71 15.27
N LYS A 54 -50.93 -4.53 15.84
CA LYS A 54 -49.60 -4.21 16.41
C LYS A 54 -49.43 -4.97 17.72
N LEU A 55 -48.21 -5.40 18.03
CA LEU A 55 -47.82 -5.74 19.41
C LEU A 55 -46.47 -5.09 19.76
N SER A 56 -46.42 -4.49 20.94
CA SER A 56 -45.29 -3.73 21.48
C SER A 56 -44.35 -4.63 22.27
N ILE A 57 -43.03 -4.43 22.13
CA ILE A 57 -42.02 -5.10 22.97
C ILE A 57 -41.71 -4.20 24.17
N ALA A 58 -41.94 -4.73 25.37
CA ALA A 58 -41.43 -4.17 26.63
C ALA A 58 -40.09 -4.83 26.99
N ARG A 59 -39.19 -4.10 27.65
CA ARG A 59 -37.92 -4.65 28.18
C ARG A 59 -38.11 -5.19 29.60
N SER A 60 -37.50 -6.33 29.90
CA SER A 60 -37.29 -6.84 31.27
C SER A 60 -36.01 -7.68 31.35
N HIS A 61 -35.19 -7.49 32.38
CA HIS A 61 -33.96 -8.26 32.61
C HIS A 61 -34.23 -9.59 33.33
N SER A 62 -33.45 -10.63 32.99
CA SER A 62 -32.99 -11.65 33.94
C SER A 62 -31.81 -12.45 33.38
N GLN A 63 -30.88 -12.86 34.23
CA GLN A 63 -29.77 -13.77 33.89
C GLN A 63 -30.26 -15.23 33.85
N ALA A 64 -29.69 -16.06 32.96
CA ALA A 64 -29.34 -17.47 33.25
C ALA A 64 -28.58 -18.11 32.07
N SER A 65 -27.58 -18.93 32.37
CA SER A 65 -26.94 -19.85 31.43
C SER A 65 -27.79 -21.11 31.21
N ASN A 66 -27.76 -21.70 30.01
CA ASN A 66 -27.96 -23.16 29.88
C ASN A 66 -27.37 -23.73 28.58
N VAL A 67 -26.81 -24.93 28.68
CA VAL A 67 -26.31 -25.74 27.56
C VAL A 67 -27.39 -26.76 27.16
N ILE A 68 -27.58 -27.00 25.87
CA ILE A 68 -28.45 -28.07 25.37
C ILE A 68 -27.71 -28.88 24.31
N HIS A 69 -27.46 -30.16 24.60
CA HIS A 69 -27.07 -31.16 23.61
C HIS A 69 -28.29 -31.62 22.81
N PHE A 70 -28.09 -31.97 21.54
CA PHE A 70 -29.02 -32.80 20.78
C PHE A 70 -28.37 -34.16 20.46
N GLN A 71 -29.13 -35.22 20.72
CA GLN A 71 -28.74 -36.62 20.53
C GLN A 71 -29.58 -37.20 19.40
N VAL A 72 -28.96 -37.92 18.47
CA VAL A 72 -29.64 -38.46 17.28
C VAL A 72 -29.87 -39.95 17.45
N GLU A 73 -31.13 -40.35 17.60
CA GLU A 73 -31.54 -41.74 17.44
C GLU A 73 -31.80 -42.07 15.96
N LYS A 74 -31.49 -43.32 15.58
CA LYS A 74 -31.93 -43.93 14.33
C LYS A 74 -33.14 -44.78 14.61
N ASP A 75 -34.10 -44.81 13.69
CA ASP A 75 -34.61 -46.11 13.24
C ASP A 75 -35.04 -46.08 11.77
N VAL A 76 -35.16 -47.26 11.15
CA VAL A 76 -35.33 -47.45 9.70
C VAL A 76 -36.38 -48.52 9.42
N LYS A 77 -37.43 -48.21 8.62
CA LYS A 77 -38.10 -49.21 7.76
C LYS A 77 -39.11 -48.68 6.74
N THR A 78 -39.21 -49.46 5.64
CA THR A 78 -40.30 -49.61 4.65
C THR A 78 -40.63 -48.46 3.68
N GLY A 79 -40.96 -48.84 2.43
CA GLY A 79 -41.83 -48.03 1.54
C GLY A 79 -41.25 -47.57 0.20
N MET A 80 -41.00 -48.47 -0.77
CA MET A 80 -40.85 -48.04 -2.17
C MET A 80 -42.23 -47.86 -2.83
N THR A 81 -42.47 -46.71 -3.48
CA THR A 81 -42.90 -46.53 -4.90
C THR A 81 -43.75 -45.27 -5.12
N ALA A 82 -43.25 -44.34 -5.95
CA ALA A 82 -44.03 -43.27 -6.59
C ALA A 82 -43.25 -42.64 -7.77
N LYS A 83 -42.90 -43.44 -8.78
CA LYS A 83 -42.37 -42.90 -10.05
C LYS A 83 -43.55 -42.28 -10.82
N GLN A 84 -43.33 -41.16 -11.52
CA GLN A 84 -44.33 -40.39 -12.29
C GLN A 84 -45.32 -39.54 -11.46
N THR A 85 -44.90 -38.33 -11.05
CA THR A 85 -45.63 -37.06 -11.28
C THR A 85 -44.76 -35.90 -10.79
N LEU A 86 -44.01 -35.22 -11.69
CA LEU A 86 -43.55 -33.81 -11.54
C LEU A 86 -42.70 -33.28 -12.73
N SER A 87 -42.96 -33.73 -13.97
CA SER A 87 -42.21 -33.28 -15.17
C SER A 87 -42.98 -32.23 -15.99
N LYS A 88 -43.35 -31.09 -15.38
CA LYS A 88 -43.87 -29.90 -16.11
C LYS A 88 -43.93 -28.55 -15.36
N LYS A 89 -43.20 -28.36 -14.25
CA LYS A 89 -43.25 -27.10 -13.48
C LYS A 89 -41.92 -26.56 -12.91
N PHE A 90 -40.80 -26.92 -13.52
CA PHE A 90 -39.48 -26.32 -13.28
C PHE A 90 -38.87 -25.87 -14.61
N LEU A 91 -39.34 -24.73 -15.13
CA LEU A 91 -38.73 -23.98 -16.24
C LEU A 91 -39.25 -22.53 -16.26
N ALA A 92 -39.24 -21.91 -15.08
CA ALA A 92 -39.46 -20.48 -14.83
C ALA A 92 -38.74 -20.10 -13.53
N ASP A 93 -38.40 -18.81 -13.37
CA ASP A 93 -37.89 -18.19 -12.15
C ASP A 93 -36.65 -18.80 -11.49
N GLY A 94 -35.51 -18.69 -12.19
CA GLY A 94 -34.19 -18.93 -11.60
C GLY A 94 -33.72 -17.78 -10.71
N ARG A 95 -34.01 -17.84 -9.40
CA ARG A 95 -33.30 -17.10 -8.34
C ARG A 95 -33.20 -17.95 -7.06
N VAL A 96 -32.23 -17.61 -6.20
CA VAL A 96 -31.92 -18.22 -4.89
C VAL A 96 -31.34 -19.64 -4.96
N PHE A 97 -30.05 -19.78 -4.60
CA PHE A 97 -29.61 -20.61 -3.46
C PHE A 97 -28.09 -20.46 -3.22
N LEU A 98 -27.68 -19.91 -2.08
CA LEU A 98 -26.27 -19.85 -1.63
C LEU A 98 -26.18 -19.91 -0.09
N GLN A 99 -26.71 -20.97 0.51
CA GLN A 99 -26.62 -21.21 1.97
C GLN A 99 -26.25 -22.65 2.39
N ASP A 100 -26.13 -23.61 1.47
CA ASP A 100 -25.84 -25.03 1.82
C ASP A 100 -24.47 -25.56 1.38
N VAL A 101 -23.67 -24.79 0.64
CA VAL A 101 -22.29 -25.20 0.27
C VAL A 101 -21.40 -25.38 1.52
N SER A 102 -21.58 -24.52 2.53
CA SER A 102 -20.81 -24.54 3.77
C SER A 102 -20.96 -25.85 4.57
N LYS A 103 -22.09 -26.55 4.44
CA LYS A 103 -22.34 -27.84 5.11
C LYS A 103 -21.65 -29.02 4.42
N ILE A 104 -21.33 -28.90 3.12
CA ILE A 104 -20.67 -29.97 2.35
C ILE A 104 -19.15 -29.95 2.58
N LEU A 105 -18.55 -28.76 2.71
CA LEU A 105 -17.11 -28.64 3.01
C LEU A 105 -16.76 -29.11 4.44
N ALA A 106 -17.65 -28.88 5.42
CA ALA A 106 -17.47 -29.34 6.80
C ALA A 106 -17.38 -30.87 6.98
N LEU A 107 -17.79 -31.66 5.97
CA LEU A 107 -17.74 -33.13 6.00
C LEU A 107 -16.47 -33.74 5.39
N ARG A 108 -15.53 -32.93 4.86
CA ARG A 108 -14.22 -33.43 4.37
C ARG A 108 -13.09 -33.35 5.39
N SER A 109 -13.16 -32.45 6.37
CA SER A 109 -12.14 -32.30 7.40
C SER A 109 -12.16 -33.40 8.47
N SER A 110 -13.33 -33.97 8.79
CA SER A 110 -13.46 -35.01 9.82
C SER A 110 -13.06 -36.43 9.36
N ALA A 111 -12.61 -36.61 8.12
CA ALA A 111 -12.29 -37.93 7.55
C ALA A 111 -10.80 -38.29 7.59
N ILE A 112 -9.90 -37.32 7.77
CA ILE A 112 -8.44 -37.53 7.75
C ILE A 112 -7.91 -37.87 9.16
N PHE A 113 -8.51 -37.31 10.21
CA PHE A 113 -8.04 -37.44 11.60
C PHE A 113 -8.28 -38.84 12.25
N SER A 114 -8.80 -39.80 11.49
CA SER A 114 -9.14 -41.16 11.99
C SER A 114 -8.27 -42.28 11.41
N VAL A 115 -7.21 -41.96 10.66
CA VAL A 115 -6.29 -42.95 10.08
C VAL A 115 -4.96 -43.04 10.85
N GLU A 116 -4.45 -41.93 11.39
CA GLU A 116 -3.14 -41.90 12.07
C GLU A 116 -3.12 -42.62 13.44
N ASN A 117 -4.26 -42.69 14.14
CA ASN A 117 -4.40 -43.39 15.42
C ASN A 117 -4.55 -44.93 15.31
N LEU A 118 -4.30 -45.52 14.14
CA LEU A 118 -4.45 -46.97 13.90
C LEU A 118 -3.14 -47.68 13.46
N LEU A 119 -2.01 -46.98 13.44
CA LEU A 119 -0.69 -47.53 13.09
C LEU A 119 0.34 -47.50 14.22
N SER A 120 -0.02 -47.04 15.42
CA SER A 120 0.88 -46.96 16.58
C SER A 120 0.85 -48.20 17.48
N ASN A 121 0.74 -49.42 16.93
CA ASN A 121 0.72 -50.65 17.75
C ASN A 121 1.04 -51.98 17.02
N THR A 122 2.24 -52.13 16.44
CA THR A 122 2.86 -53.46 16.21
C THR A 122 4.38 -53.36 16.10
N ASN A 123 5.11 -54.10 16.95
CA ASN A 123 6.52 -54.43 16.70
C ASN A 123 6.60 -55.55 15.65
N LEU A 124 7.49 -55.44 14.66
CA LEU A 124 8.12 -56.57 13.96
C LEU A 124 9.37 -56.09 13.20
N GLN A 125 10.23 -57.02 12.78
CA GLN A 125 11.64 -56.76 12.45
C GLN A 125 11.98 -56.95 10.95
N SER A 126 13.14 -56.41 10.54
CA SER A 126 13.97 -56.74 9.35
C SER A 126 13.43 -56.51 7.91
N LEU A 127 14.15 -55.66 7.15
CA LEU A 127 14.87 -55.87 5.85
C LEU A 127 14.45 -57.03 4.89
N PRO A 128 14.72 -56.98 3.54
CA PRO A 128 15.38 -55.93 2.72
C PRO A 128 14.75 -55.60 1.31
N ASP A 129 15.32 -54.58 0.65
CA ASP A 129 15.53 -54.31 -0.80
C ASP A 129 14.69 -54.91 -1.97
N HIS A 130 14.08 -53.99 -2.74
CA HIS A 130 14.02 -53.96 -4.23
C HIS A 130 13.27 -55.12 -5.01
N PRO A 131 13.15 -55.09 -6.37
CA PRO A 131 12.10 -54.31 -7.05
C PRO A 131 11.34 -55.05 -8.19
N VAL A 132 10.02 -54.83 -8.37
CA VAL A 132 9.24 -55.49 -9.45
C VAL A 132 8.28 -54.54 -10.19
N ARG A 133 8.33 -54.58 -11.53
CA ARG A 133 7.39 -53.95 -12.48
C ARG A 133 6.14 -54.81 -12.68
N PHE A 134 5.02 -54.24 -13.15
CA PHE A 134 4.03 -54.98 -13.95
C PHE A 134 3.46 -54.18 -15.12
N SER A 135 2.77 -54.88 -16.02
CA SER A 135 2.44 -54.48 -17.39
C SER A 135 1.23 -55.26 -17.92
N GLY A 136 0.42 -54.67 -18.82
CA GLY A 136 -0.57 -55.43 -19.62
C GLY A 136 -1.89 -54.70 -19.91
N GLU A 137 -2.54 -55.10 -21.01
CA GLU A 137 -3.73 -54.49 -21.63
C GLU A 137 -4.65 -55.62 -22.19
N LEU A 138 -5.75 -55.47 -22.95
CA LEU A 138 -6.50 -54.38 -23.60
C LEU A 138 -7.93 -54.92 -23.92
N MET A 139 -8.83 -54.12 -24.55
CA MET A 139 -10.13 -54.52 -25.18
C MET A 139 -11.27 -54.91 -24.21
N GLN A 140 -12.59 -54.84 -24.50
CA GLN A 140 -13.52 -54.24 -25.51
C GLN A 140 -14.96 -54.33 -24.89
N HIS A 141 -16.10 -53.84 -25.39
CA HIS A 141 -16.62 -53.10 -26.58
C HIS A 141 -17.96 -52.41 -26.12
N GLY A 142 -18.81 -51.71 -26.91
CA GLY A 142 -18.81 -51.29 -28.32
C GLY A 142 -20.25 -51.14 -28.90
N SER A 143 -20.59 -50.00 -29.50
CA SER A 143 -21.85 -49.69 -30.25
C SER A 143 -23.13 -49.50 -29.39
N SER A 144 -24.17 -48.72 -29.75
CA SER A 144 -24.56 -48.14 -31.06
C SER A 144 -25.35 -46.81 -30.97
N ARG A 145 -25.02 -45.84 -31.86
CA ARG A 145 -25.93 -45.09 -32.81
C ARG A 145 -27.13 -44.27 -32.26
N LEU A 146 -27.54 -43.10 -32.83
CA LEU A 146 -27.08 -42.29 -33.98
C LEU A 146 -27.71 -40.86 -33.92
N THR A 147 -26.92 -39.80 -34.17
CA THR A 147 -27.19 -38.55 -34.96
C THR A 147 -28.39 -37.59 -34.66
N ASP A 148 -28.37 -36.30 -35.02
CA ASP A 148 -27.38 -35.48 -35.76
C ASP A 148 -27.42 -33.97 -35.39
N ILE A 149 -26.29 -33.27 -35.59
CA ILE A 149 -26.12 -31.89 -36.12
C ILE A 149 -24.62 -31.53 -36.05
N GLU A 150 -24.05 -31.05 -37.16
CA GLU A 150 -22.60 -30.82 -37.31
C GLU A 150 -22.16 -29.39 -36.93
N ILE A 151 -20.92 -29.27 -36.45
CA ILE A 151 -20.09 -28.05 -36.58
C ILE A 151 -18.73 -28.47 -37.13
N VAL A 152 -18.27 -27.82 -38.19
CA VAL A 152 -17.04 -28.19 -38.92
C VAL A 152 -15.80 -27.60 -38.25
N THR A 153 -14.96 -28.45 -37.66
CA THR A 153 -13.58 -28.10 -37.29
C THR A 153 -12.63 -29.26 -37.58
N HIS A 154 -11.91 -29.21 -38.71
CA HIS A 154 -10.83 -30.17 -38.99
C HIS A 154 -9.81 -29.56 -39.97
N ASP A 155 -8.64 -29.15 -39.45
CA ASP A 155 -7.36 -29.07 -40.21
C ASP A 155 -6.12 -28.65 -39.38
N LEU A 156 -6.26 -28.31 -38.08
CA LEU A 156 -5.13 -27.89 -37.23
C LEU A 156 -4.56 -28.96 -36.28
N VAL A 157 -5.13 -30.17 -36.23
CA VAL A 157 -4.77 -31.20 -35.23
C VAL A 157 -3.61 -32.12 -35.67
N SER A 158 -3.38 -32.27 -36.98
CA SER A 158 -2.31 -33.14 -37.51
C SER A 158 -0.89 -32.60 -37.26
N ALA A 159 -0.72 -31.29 -37.08
CA ALA A 159 0.59 -30.66 -36.89
C ALA A 159 1.10 -30.69 -35.44
N ALA A 160 0.22 -30.81 -34.44
CA ALA A 160 0.60 -30.76 -33.01
C ALA A 160 1.21 -32.08 -32.50
N ASN A 161 0.72 -33.22 -32.99
CA ASN A 161 1.03 -34.54 -32.42
C ASN A 161 2.44 -35.07 -32.73
N SER A 162 3.26 -34.33 -33.49
CA SER A 162 4.66 -34.68 -33.77
C SER A 162 5.67 -34.11 -32.76
N ARG A 163 5.24 -33.28 -31.80
CA ARG A 163 6.09 -32.71 -30.73
C ARG A 163 5.70 -33.16 -29.31
N ALA A 164 4.60 -33.88 -29.15
CA ALA A 164 4.05 -34.27 -27.84
C ALA A 164 4.75 -35.47 -27.16
N SER A 165 5.87 -35.97 -27.70
CA SER A 165 6.54 -37.20 -27.25
C SER A 165 7.82 -36.95 -26.43
N GLN A 166 8.00 -35.76 -25.84
CA GLN A 166 9.22 -35.39 -25.10
C GLN A 166 9.02 -34.87 -23.66
N PHE A 167 7.78 -34.80 -23.16
CA PHE A 167 7.50 -34.42 -21.77
C PHE A 167 6.71 -35.51 -21.05
N GLY A 168 7.38 -36.25 -20.17
CA GLY A 168 6.76 -37.07 -19.13
C GLY A 168 6.62 -36.32 -17.81
N ASP A 169 5.99 -36.95 -16.82
CA ASP A 169 5.68 -36.33 -15.52
C ASP A 169 6.86 -35.69 -14.80
N SER A 170 6.79 -34.37 -14.58
CA SER A 170 7.26 -33.77 -13.33
C SER A 170 6.49 -32.49 -13.04
N SER A 171 5.98 -32.32 -11.81
CA SER A 171 5.34 -31.09 -11.33
C SER A 171 6.38 -30.09 -10.80
N LEU A 172 7.45 -29.89 -11.57
CA LEU A 172 8.51 -28.91 -11.29
C LEU A 172 8.63 -27.98 -12.50
N VAL A 173 8.35 -26.69 -12.28
CA VAL A 173 8.74 -25.65 -13.24
C VAL A 173 10.27 -25.62 -13.23
N ASN A 174 10.90 -25.93 -14.36
CA ASN A 174 12.35 -26.00 -14.43
C ASN A 174 12.95 -24.59 -14.28
N ILE A 175 13.55 -24.30 -13.12
CA ILE A 175 14.09 -22.99 -12.75
C ILE A 175 15.19 -22.54 -13.71
N ASP A 176 15.93 -23.47 -14.33
CA ASP A 176 16.97 -23.17 -15.32
C ASP A 176 16.43 -22.43 -16.56
N ASN A 177 15.11 -22.52 -16.83
CA ASN A 177 14.45 -21.79 -17.94
C ASN A 177 14.00 -20.36 -17.56
N LEU A 178 14.16 -19.94 -16.30
CA LEU A 178 13.88 -18.57 -15.84
C LEU A 178 15.11 -17.66 -15.91
N TRP A 179 16.26 -18.18 -16.35
CA TRP A 179 17.52 -17.45 -16.41
C TRP A 179 17.92 -17.06 -17.86
N PRO A 180 18.40 -15.81 -18.10
CA PRO A 180 18.39 -14.67 -17.19
C PRO A 180 16.96 -14.14 -17.01
N TRP A 181 16.66 -13.62 -15.81
CA TRP A 181 15.34 -13.14 -15.42
C TRP A 181 14.70 -12.20 -16.48
N PRO A 182 13.69 -12.64 -17.25
CA PRO A 182 13.28 -11.93 -18.48
C PRO A 182 12.57 -10.58 -18.24
N TRP A 183 12.30 -10.21 -16.98
CA TRP A 183 11.75 -8.90 -16.59
C TRP A 183 12.81 -7.89 -16.10
N LEU A 184 14.03 -8.30 -15.77
CA LEU A 184 15.14 -7.41 -15.41
C LEU A 184 15.90 -6.97 -16.66
N SER A 185 16.55 -5.81 -16.67
CA SER A 185 17.53 -5.47 -17.71
C SER A 185 18.89 -6.08 -17.35
N PRO A 186 19.60 -6.73 -18.28
CA PRO A 186 21.00 -7.11 -18.09
C PRO A 186 21.96 -5.92 -17.91
N SER A 187 21.51 -4.68 -18.11
CA SER A 187 22.29 -3.47 -17.86
C SER A 187 22.31 -3.02 -16.40
N LEU A 188 21.41 -3.56 -15.56
CA LEU A 188 21.13 -2.98 -14.25
C LEU A 188 22.18 -3.31 -13.21
N ASN A 189 22.66 -2.27 -12.53
CA ASN A 189 23.71 -2.38 -11.53
C ASN A 189 23.49 -1.37 -10.40
N SER A 190 23.85 -1.74 -9.16
CA SER A 190 23.68 -0.89 -7.99
C SER A 190 24.56 0.37 -8.02
N SER A 191 25.65 0.35 -8.80
CA SER A 191 26.46 1.54 -9.07
C SER A 191 25.69 2.67 -9.76
N GLU A 192 24.54 2.41 -10.41
CA GLU A 192 23.61 3.46 -10.87
C GLU A 192 23.18 4.40 -9.73
N TYR A 193 23.10 3.90 -8.50
CA TYR A 193 22.76 4.69 -7.31
C TYR A 193 23.96 5.38 -6.67
N VAL A 194 25.19 5.00 -7.03
CA VAL A 194 26.43 5.47 -6.39
C VAL A 194 27.09 6.56 -7.23
N GLY A 195 27.13 7.77 -6.67
CA GLY A 195 27.84 8.90 -7.27
C GLY A 195 29.36 8.71 -7.24
N THR A 196 30.00 8.95 -8.38
CA THR A 196 31.45 9.09 -8.47
C THR A 196 31.92 10.34 -7.72
N LEU A 197 33.22 10.45 -7.44
CA LEU A 197 33.80 11.64 -6.77
C LEU A 197 33.60 12.95 -7.55
N THR A 198 33.31 12.85 -8.86
CA THR A 198 33.01 13.97 -9.76
C THR A 198 31.52 14.22 -9.96
N ALA A 199 30.64 13.37 -9.42
CA ALA A 199 29.20 13.53 -9.52
C ALA A 199 28.69 14.65 -8.60
N PRO A 200 27.57 15.32 -8.93
CA PRO A 200 26.91 16.25 -8.02
C PRO A 200 26.41 15.51 -6.78
N LYS A 201 26.74 16.03 -5.58
CA LYS A 201 26.21 15.51 -4.30
C LYS A 201 24.68 15.40 -4.33
N THR A 202 24.12 14.41 -3.63
CA THR A 202 22.67 14.07 -3.60
C THR A 202 21.72 15.27 -3.50
N PHE A 203 22.08 16.30 -2.75
CA PHE A 203 21.23 17.50 -2.54
C PHE A 203 21.75 18.78 -3.23
N SER A 204 22.92 18.75 -3.88
CA SER A 204 23.57 19.94 -4.47
C SER A 204 22.83 20.60 -5.64
N LEU A 205 21.84 19.90 -6.22
CA LEU A 205 21.01 20.44 -7.30
C LEU A 205 19.63 20.93 -6.84
N GLN A 206 19.27 20.82 -5.54
CA GLN A 206 17.93 21.24 -5.09
C GLN A 206 17.69 22.74 -5.33
N GLU A 207 18.63 23.62 -4.97
CA GLU A 207 18.52 25.07 -5.19
C GLU A 207 18.43 25.50 -6.67
N LYS A 208 18.62 24.57 -7.62
CA LYS A 208 18.51 24.81 -9.07
C LYS A 208 17.16 24.34 -9.65
N LEU A 209 16.34 23.63 -8.87
CA LEU A 209 15.01 23.22 -9.28
C LEU A 209 14.09 24.45 -9.32
N GLN A 210 13.17 24.49 -10.28
CA GLN A 210 12.16 25.53 -10.32
C GLN A 210 11.17 25.34 -9.17
N PHE A 211 10.66 26.43 -8.59
CA PHE A 211 9.58 26.34 -7.61
C PHE A 211 8.27 25.90 -8.30
N TYR A 212 7.39 25.25 -7.54
CA TYR A 212 6.09 24.80 -8.04
C TYR A 212 5.27 25.99 -8.57
N PRO A 213 4.87 26.02 -9.84
CA PRO A 213 4.26 27.22 -10.42
C PRO A 213 2.87 27.50 -9.86
N LEU A 214 2.53 28.78 -9.73
CA LEU A 214 1.17 29.23 -9.49
C LEU A 214 0.45 29.47 -10.82
N MET A 215 -0.65 28.76 -11.03
CA MET A 215 -1.62 29.12 -12.08
C MET A 215 -2.45 30.35 -11.66
N PRO A 216 -3.03 31.09 -12.62
CA PRO A 216 -4.13 32.00 -12.33
C PRO A 216 -5.32 31.29 -11.67
N LEU A 217 -6.08 32.03 -10.85
CA LEU A 217 -7.29 31.51 -10.20
C LEU A 217 -8.31 31.02 -11.23
N SER A 218 -8.51 31.78 -12.31
CA SER A 218 -9.37 31.43 -13.45
C SER A 218 -9.06 30.05 -14.02
N ASP A 219 -7.78 29.78 -14.27
CA ASP A 219 -7.29 28.62 -15.00
C ASP A 219 -7.33 27.37 -14.09
N THR A 220 -7.12 27.60 -12.80
CA THR A 220 -7.28 26.62 -11.72
C THR A 220 -8.74 26.18 -11.60
N LEU A 221 -9.67 27.12 -11.49
CA LEU A 221 -11.11 26.86 -11.35
C LEU A 221 -11.72 26.25 -12.63
N GLN A 222 -11.31 26.71 -13.82
CA GLN A 222 -11.69 26.08 -15.08
C GLN A 222 -11.13 24.65 -15.20
N THR A 223 -9.90 24.40 -14.74
CA THR A 223 -9.31 23.05 -14.73
C THR A 223 -9.99 22.15 -13.69
N TYR A 224 -10.47 22.70 -12.58
CA TYR A 224 -11.28 21.99 -11.61
C TYR A 224 -12.63 21.55 -12.21
N ILE A 225 -13.43 22.49 -12.75
CA ILE A 225 -14.69 22.18 -13.46
C ILE A 225 -14.46 21.15 -14.57
N ARG A 226 -13.42 21.35 -15.40
CA ARG A 226 -13.02 20.41 -16.48
C ARG A 226 -12.73 19.00 -15.96
N SER A 227 -12.23 18.86 -14.74
CA SER A 227 -11.89 17.56 -14.13
C SER A 227 -13.09 16.85 -13.50
N VAL A 228 -14.09 17.59 -12.99
CA VAL A 228 -15.23 16.99 -12.24
C VAL A 228 -16.57 16.97 -13.02
N ARG A 229 -16.73 17.79 -14.07
CA ARG A 229 -18.00 17.92 -14.81
C ARG A 229 -18.56 16.62 -15.39
N LEU A 230 -17.72 15.61 -15.59
CA LEU A 230 -18.08 14.34 -16.23
C LEU A 230 -18.91 13.41 -15.32
N PHE A 231 -18.93 13.67 -14.01
CA PHE A 231 -19.64 12.87 -13.00
C PHE A 231 -20.88 13.59 -12.45
N LEU A 232 -21.00 14.90 -12.69
CA LEU A 232 -22.06 15.73 -12.14
C LEU A 232 -23.33 15.69 -12.98
N SER A 233 -24.49 15.63 -12.31
CA SER A 233 -25.77 15.88 -12.97
C SER A 233 -25.83 17.32 -13.52
N PRO A 234 -26.61 17.63 -14.57
CA PRO A 234 -26.73 19.00 -15.07
C PRO A 234 -27.16 20.02 -14.00
N LYS A 235 -27.89 19.60 -12.96
CA LYS A 235 -28.23 20.46 -11.82
C LYS A 235 -27.03 20.74 -10.91
N HIS A 236 -26.21 19.73 -10.65
CA HIS A 236 -25.02 19.87 -9.80
C HIS A 236 -23.91 20.63 -10.53
N LEU A 237 -23.79 20.47 -11.85
CA LEU A 237 -22.86 21.27 -12.66
C LEU A 237 -23.21 22.77 -12.62
N ILE A 238 -24.48 23.13 -12.83
CA ILE A 238 -24.94 24.53 -12.70
C ILE A 238 -24.70 25.08 -11.28
N HIS A 239 -24.87 24.25 -10.25
CA HIS A 239 -24.59 24.63 -8.86
C HIS A 239 -23.10 24.85 -8.59
N LEU A 240 -22.23 23.97 -9.11
CA LEU A 240 -20.78 24.11 -9.03
C LEU A 240 -20.30 25.34 -9.80
N GLU A 241 -20.76 25.55 -11.03
CA GLU A 241 -20.42 26.72 -11.84
C GLU A 241 -20.83 28.02 -11.11
N LYS A 242 -21.99 28.03 -10.44
CA LYS A 242 -22.41 29.15 -9.59
C LYS A 242 -21.44 29.38 -8.41
N LEU A 243 -21.10 28.35 -7.64
CA LEU A 243 -20.21 28.49 -6.47
C LEU A 243 -18.77 28.82 -6.86
N VAL A 244 -18.28 28.28 -7.98
CA VAL A 244 -16.97 28.64 -8.55
C VAL A 244 -16.92 30.13 -8.90
N ASN A 245 -17.98 30.66 -9.52
CA ASN A 245 -18.07 32.09 -9.82
C ASN A 245 -18.20 32.93 -8.54
N GLU A 246 -19.04 32.53 -7.58
CA GLU A 246 -19.21 33.24 -6.30
C GLU A 246 -17.91 33.27 -5.47
N PHE A 247 -17.14 32.18 -5.46
CA PHE A 247 -15.81 32.14 -4.85
C PHE A 247 -14.81 33.03 -5.60
N ALA A 248 -14.82 33.02 -6.94
CA ALA A 248 -13.96 33.86 -7.76
C ALA A 248 -14.28 35.37 -7.68
N GLU A 249 -15.55 35.74 -7.48
CA GLU A 249 -16.00 37.13 -7.33
C GLU A 249 -15.90 37.66 -5.89
N SER A 250 -15.77 36.77 -4.90
CA SER A 250 -15.58 37.13 -3.49
C SER A 250 -14.12 36.90 -3.06
N SER A 251 -13.90 36.12 -2.01
CA SER A 251 -12.63 35.98 -1.30
C SER A 251 -11.56 35.18 -2.06
N GLY A 252 -11.91 34.45 -3.12
CA GLY A 252 -10.94 33.68 -3.91
C GLY A 252 -9.82 34.55 -4.49
N GLN A 253 -10.11 35.81 -4.85
CA GLN A 253 -9.09 36.78 -5.28
C GLN A 253 -8.19 37.24 -4.13
N ASP A 254 -8.75 37.52 -2.95
CA ASP A 254 -7.98 37.90 -1.76
C ASP A 254 -7.04 36.76 -1.31
N LEU A 255 -7.54 35.52 -1.30
CA LEU A 255 -6.73 34.32 -1.02
C LEU A 255 -5.65 34.10 -2.09
N GLN A 256 -5.97 34.29 -3.37
CA GLN A 256 -5.00 34.21 -4.47
C GLN A 256 -3.90 35.27 -4.31
N GLU A 257 -4.25 36.50 -3.95
CA GLU A 257 -3.29 37.55 -3.64
C GLU A 257 -2.41 37.21 -2.44
N CYS A 258 -2.99 36.70 -1.35
CA CYS A 258 -2.24 36.20 -0.19
C CYS A 258 -1.26 35.09 -0.59
N LEU A 259 -1.69 34.12 -1.40
CA LEU A 259 -0.83 33.05 -1.88
C LEU A 259 0.30 33.55 -2.80
N ILE A 260 0.04 34.54 -3.66
CA ILE A 260 1.07 35.18 -4.49
C ILE A 260 2.09 35.96 -3.64
N LYS A 261 1.64 36.64 -2.57
CA LYS A 261 2.51 37.35 -1.61
C LYS A 261 3.38 36.35 -0.83
N GLU A 262 2.80 35.25 -0.35
CA GLU A 262 3.52 34.13 0.27
C GLU A 262 4.50 33.45 -0.71
N HIS A 263 4.13 33.27 -1.98
CA HIS A 263 4.96 32.64 -3.02
C HIS A 263 5.98 33.59 -3.67
N SER A 264 6.20 34.78 -3.11
CA SER A 264 7.20 35.72 -3.64
C SER A 264 8.64 35.18 -3.48
N PRO A 265 9.58 35.50 -4.38
CA PRO A 265 10.98 35.03 -4.30
C PRO A 265 11.75 35.39 -3.02
N LEU A 266 11.22 36.33 -2.22
CA LEU A 266 11.72 36.68 -0.89
C LEU A 266 11.33 35.62 0.17
N ASN A 267 10.08 35.13 0.09
CA ASN A 267 9.50 34.17 1.02
C ASN A 267 9.76 32.71 0.60
N LEU A 268 9.98 32.42 -0.68
CA LEU A 268 10.32 31.08 -1.17
C LEU A 268 11.61 30.48 -0.57
N LYS A 269 12.48 31.30 0.03
CA LYS A 269 13.67 30.90 0.80
C LYS A 269 13.41 30.59 2.27
N ASP A 270 12.21 30.88 2.77
CA ASP A 270 11.78 30.67 4.15
C ASP A 270 10.51 29.82 4.14
N HIS A 271 10.67 28.50 4.14
CA HIS A 271 9.56 27.54 3.97
C HIS A 271 8.49 27.62 5.07
N ALA A 272 8.76 28.29 6.20
CA ALA A 272 7.75 28.55 7.22
C ALA A 272 6.74 29.66 6.82
N LYS A 273 7.04 30.44 5.77
CA LYS A 273 6.25 31.60 5.31
C LYS A 273 5.54 31.41 3.98
N CYS A 274 5.52 30.19 3.43
CA CYS A 274 4.96 29.93 2.11
C CYS A 274 4.12 28.66 2.07
N CYS A 275 2.83 28.78 1.76
CA CYS A 275 1.84 27.72 1.88
C CYS A 275 2.16 26.50 1.00
N LEU A 276 2.45 26.68 -0.30
CA LEU A 276 2.77 25.55 -1.18
C LEU A 276 4.05 24.80 -0.76
N PRO A 277 5.21 25.45 -0.53
CA PRO A 277 6.42 24.83 0.04
C PRO A 277 6.31 24.35 1.50
N TYR A 278 5.16 24.53 2.16
CA TYR A 278 4.88 24.00 3.49
C TYR A 278 3.92 22.78 3.42
N LEU A 279 2.83 22.93 2.68
CA LEU A 279 1.76 21.96 2.51
C LEU A 279 2.17 20.80 1.59
N VAL A 280 2.80 21.07 0.45
CA VAL A 280 3.23 20.02 -0.50
C VAL A 280 4.32 19.11 0.10
N PRO A 281 5.35 19.60 0.81
CA PRO A 281 6.35 18.72 1.42
C PRO A 281 5.88 18.03 2.71
N SER A 282 4.75 18.44 3.29
CA SER A 282 4.20 17.93 4.55
C SER A 282 2.68 17.76 4.49
N LEU A 283 2.24 16.82 3.64
CA LEU A 283 0.85 16.33 3.53
C LEU A 283 0.25 15.85 4.85
N THR A 284 1.07 15.74 5.91
CA THR A 284 0.69 15.65 7.32
C THR A 284 -0.62 16.37 7.60
N LYS A 285 -0.77 17.67 7.31
CA LYS A 285 -2.01 18.42 7.58
C LYS A 285 -3.25 17.76 6.99
N CYS A 286 -3.21 17.45 5.69
CA CYS A 286 -4.26 16.76 4.95
C CYS A 286 -4.54 15.32 5.44
N LEU A 287 -3.61 14.71 6.19
CA LEU A 287 -3.67 13.33 6.67
C LEU A 287 -3.75 13.21 8.21
N THR A 288 -3.81 14.33 8.94
CA THR A 288 -3.75 14.35 10.43
C THR A 288 -5.00 13.80 11.11
N ARG A 289 -6.09 13.63 10.37
CA ARG A 289 -7.38 13.16 10.89
C ARG A 289 -7.75 11.74 10.44
N LEU A 290 -6.89 11.11 9.64
CA LEU A 290 -7.02 9.71 9.29
C LEU A 290 -6.27 8.84 10.32
N GLU A 291 -6.90 7.75 10.73
CA GLU A 291 -6.24 6.66 11.45
C GLU A 291 -5.03 6.16 10.66
N ALA A 292 -3.91 5.92 11.35
CA ALA A 292 -2.62 5.82 10.69
C ALA A 292 -2.54 4.72 9.60
N PRO A 293 -3.12 3.52 9.76
CA PRO A 293 -3.12 2.49 8.72
C PRO A 293 -3.82 2.92 7.42
N LEU A 294 -4.81 3.80 7.50
CA LEU A 294 -5.52 4.36 6.34
C LEU A 294 -4.75 5.52 5.69
N SER A 295 -4.04 6.30 6.50
CA SER A 295 -3.16 7.38 6.03
C SER A 295 -1.87 6.85 5.38
N ASN A 296 -1.47 5.63 5.74
CA ASN A 296 -0.24 5.00 5.30
C ASN A 296 -0.41 4.29 3.95
N SER A 297 0.69 4.18 3.22
CA SER A 297 0.80 3.38 2.01
C SER A 297 1.45 2.04 2.33
N ALA A 298 1.03 0.98 1.65
CA ALA A 298 1.64 -0.33 1.75
C ALA A 298 2.31 -0.72 0.42
N ILE A 299 3.38 -1.52 0.48
CA ILE A 299 4.14 -1.96 -0.70
C ILE A 299 4.41 -3.47 -0.62
N LEU A 300 4.05 -4.18 -1.68
CA LEU A 300 4.41 -5.58 -1.92
C LEU A 300 5.58 -5.64 -2.90
N THR A 301 6.65 -6.34 -2.55
CA THR A 301 7.83 -6.47 -3.40
C THR A 301 7.77 -7.72 -4.27
N LEU A 302 8.00 -7.58 -5.58
CA LEU A 302 8.08 -8.71 -6.51
C LEU A 302 9.23 -9.66 -6.18
N SER A 303 10.25 -9.17 -5.44
CA SER A 303 11.35 -9.97 -4.88
C SER A 303 10.90 -11.17 -4.05
N MET A 304 9.65 -11.21 -3.58
CA MET A 304 9.06 -12.35 -2.88
C MET A 304 8.66 -13.52 -3.78
N TRP A 305 8.65 -13.34 -5.10
CA TRP A 305 8.15 -14.34 -6.06
C TRP A 305 9.24 -14.87 -7.01
N ASP A 306 10.36 -14.14 -7.16
CA ASP A 306 11.52 -14.57 -7.94
C ASP A 306 12.75 -14.92 -7.08
N LEU A 307 13.25 -13.96 -6.31
CA LEU A 307 14.56 -14.01 -5.67
C LEU A 307 14.52 -14.54 -4.23
N TRP A 308 13.50 -14.15 -3.46
CA TRP A 308 13.23 -14.60 -2.08
C TRP A 308 11.83 -15.25 -1.95
N PRO A 309 11.57 -16.37 -2.65
CA PRO A 309 10.33 -17.15 -2.49
C PRO A 309 10.14 -17.68 -1.06
N GLU A 310 8.93 -18.15 -0.73
CA GLU A 310 8.60 -18.68 0.61
C GLU A 310 9.60 -19.75 1.06
N ARG A 311 10.35 -19.49 2.14
CA ARG A 311 11.37 -20.39 2.69
C ARG A 311 11.31 -20.40 4.21
N GLU A 312 10.85 -21.52 4.76
CA GLU A 312 10.83 -21.79 6.19
C GLU A 312 12.21 -21.52 6.83
N ASN A 313 12.21 -20.95 8.05
CA ASN A 313 13.39 -20.56 8.83
C ASN A 313 14.31 -19.47 8.23
N SER A 314 14.00 -18.90 7.04
CA SER A 314 14.83 -17.85 6.42
C SER A 314 14.58 -16.43 6.96
N GLN A 315 13.60 -16.24 7.86
CA GLN A 315 13.22 -14.94 8.44
C GLN A 315 14.43 -14.13 8.95
N ILE A 316 15.26 -14.74 9.80
CA ILE A 316 16.42 -14.08 10.42
C ILE A 316 17.54 -13.79 9.40
N GLU A 317 17.77 -14.70 8.46
CA GLU A 317 18.74 -14.56 7.37
C GLU A 317 18.38 -13.33 6.51
N ARG A 318 17.16 -13.30 5.98
CA ARG A 318 16.64 -12.22 5.13
C ARG A 318 16.51 -10.89 5.87
N ALA A 319 16.09 -10.90 7.13
CA ALA A 319 16.07 -9.71 7.98
C ALA A 319 17.48 -9.12 8.18
N THR A 320 18.49 -9.96 8.38
CA THR A 320 19.88 -9.49 8.52
C THR A 320 20.39 -8.83 7.24
N ILE A 321 20.14 -9.45 6.07
CA ILE A 321 20.50 -8.91 4.76
C ILE A 321 19.76 -7.58 4.50
N LEU A 322 18.46 -7.53 4.79
CA LEU A 322 17.61 -6.35 4.63
C LEU A 322 18.12 -5.17 5.47
N ILE A 323 18.49 -5.39 6.75
CA ILE A 323 19.12 -4.36 7.59
C ILE A 323 20.41 -3.86 6.94
N GLN A 324 21.30 -4.78 6.56
CA GLN A 324 22.60 -4.43 5.98
C GLN A 324 22.44 -3.53 4.75
N LEU A 325 21.60 -3.91 3.79
CA LEU A 325 21.35 -3.15 2.56
C LEU A 325 20.61 -1.82 2.81
N CYS A 326 19.70 -1.76 3.80
CA CYS A 326 19.10 -0.50 4.23
C CYS A 326 20.12 0.48 4.82
N THR A 327 21.08 0.00 5.63
CA THR A 327 22.17 0.87 6.12
C THR A 327 23.14 1.28 5.01
N GLU A 328 23.38 0.43 4.02
CA GLU A 328 24.22 0.74 2.85
C GLU A 328 23.61 1.92 2.07
N PHE A 329 22.30 1.86 1.79
CA PHE A 329 21.57 2.97 1.15
C PHE A 329 21.51 4.23 2.04
N ALA A 330 21.28 4.08 3.35
CA ALA A 330 21.30 5.21 4.29
C ALA A 330 22.67 5.91 4.34
N ARG A 331 23.78 5.16 4.19
CA ARG A 331 25.14 5.70 4.11
C ARG A 331 25.40 6.45 2.80
N LEU A 332 24.80 6.05 1.68
CA LEU A 332 24.83 6.82 0.42
C LEU A 332 24.14 8.18 0.60
N ILE A 333 22.97 8.23 1.26
CA ILE A 333 22.29 9.50 1.56
C ILE A 333 23.12 10.35 2.56
N TYR A 334 23.62 9.73 3.64
CA TYR A 334 24.37 10.41 4.71
C TYR A 334 25.65 11.08 4.21
N SER A 335 26.37 10.40 3.30
CA SER A 335 27.59 10.91 2.66
C SER A 335 27.31 11.79 1.43
N GLU A 336 26.05 12.00 1.08
CA GLU A 336 25.56 12.62 -0.16
C GLU A 336 26.15 12.04 -1.45
N ARG A 337 26.43 10.73 -1.43
CA ARG A 337 26.88 9.91 -2.58
C ARG A 337 25.75 9.14 -3.26
N LEU A 338 24.49 9.30 -2.86
CA LEU A 338 23.34 8.82 -3.65
C LEU A 338 23.21 9.71 -4.90
N ASN A 339 23.19 9.11 -6.09
CA ASN A 339 23.08 9.86 -7.36
C ASN A 339 21.81 10.75 -7.41
N VAL A 340 21.91 11.85 -8.16
CA VAL A 340 20.73 12.70 -8.42
C VAL A 340 19.89 12.06 -9.52
N PHE A 341 18.67 11.67 -9.15
CA PHE A 341 17.69 11.13 -10.09
C PHE A 341 17.29 12.20 -11.13
N THR A 342 17.12 11.78 -12.38
CA THR A 342 16.59 12.63 -13.46
C THR A 342 15.29 12.05 -14.01
N ASP A 343 14.49 12.87 -14.68
CA ASP A 343 13.44 12.36 -15.57
C ASP A 343 14.02 11.85 -16.91
N SER A 344 13.15 11.36 -17.81
CA SER A 344 13.51 10.84 -19.13
C SER A 344 14.04 11.90 -20.11
N SER A 345 13.96 13.19 -19.77
CA SER A 345 14.59 14.29 -20.51
C SER A 345 15.97 14.68 -19.96
N GLY A 346 16.41 14.02 -18.88
CA GLY A 346 17.65 14.36 -18.15
C GLY A 346 17.50 15.53 -17.18
N TYR A 347 16.28 16.03 -16.94
CA TYR A 347 16.04 17.10 -15.98
C TYR A 347 16.12 16.56 -14.54
N PRO A 348 16.87 17.21 -13.61
CA PRO A 348 17.08 16.71 -12.25
C PRO A 348 15.79 16.73 -11.41
N GLN A 349 15.65 15.75 -10.52
CA GLN A 349 14.51 15.64 -9.61
C GLN A 349 14.83 16.11 -8.18
N CYS A 350 13.76 16.49 -7.48
CA CYS A 350 13.70 16.70 -6.05
C CYS A 350 14.13 15.42 -5.33
N ASN A 351 15.18 15.55 -4.52
CA ASN A 351 15.73 14.51 -3.66
C ASN A 351 15.41 14.75 -2.18
N HIS A 352 14.85 15.91 -1.81
CA HIS A 352 14.56 16.29 -0.42
C HIS A 352 13.91 15.18 0.41
N GLN A 353 12.99 14.41 -0.18
CA GLN A 353 12.28 13.32 0.50
C GLN A 353 13.22 12.20 1.02
N PHE A 354 14.40 11.98 0.42
CA PHE A 354 15.40 11.03 0.96
C PHE A 354 15.89 11.41 2.36
N ARG A 355 15.80 12.70 2.75
CA ARG A 355 16.07 13.17 4.11
C ARG A 355 15.04 12.67 5.13
N LYS A 356 13.82 12.37 4.66
CA LYS A 356 12.68 11.91 5.48
C LYS A 356 12.47 10.39 5.45
N LEU A 357 13.26 9.66 4.65
CA LEU A 357 13.14 8.21 4.48
C LEU A 357 13.60 7.42 5.72
N PHE A 358 14.61 7.93 6.43
CA PHE A 358 15.15 7.34 7.65
C PHE A 358 15.01 8.29 8.83
N SER A 359 15.08 7.74 10.05
CA SER A 359 15.06 8.48 11.33
C SER A 359 13.96 9.53 11.39
N SER A 360 12.75 9.14 10.99
CA SER A 360 11.59 10.03 10.90
C SER A 360 10.34 9.34 11.46
N CYS A 361 9.54 10.10 12.21
CA CYS A 361 8.34 9.62 12.90
C CYS A 361 7.28 10.72 13.01
N LYS A 362 6.02 10.38 12.75
CA LYS A 362 4.85 11.22 13.03
C LYS A 362 4.63 11.21 14.54
N ILE A 363 4.21 12.33 15.10
CA ILE A 363 3.91 12.49 16.52
C ILE A 363 2.45 12.96 16.61
N PRO A 364 1.55 12.25 17.32
CA PRO A 364 0.14 12.63 17.41
C PRO A 364 -0.03 13.97 18.13
N GLY A 365 -0.82 14.87 17.58
CA GLY A 365 -0.91 16.26 18.06
C GLY A 365 -2.29 16.89 17.88
N ILE A 366 -2.69 17.70 18.84
CA ILE A 366 -3.93 18.49 18.80
C ILE A 366 -3.57 19.96 18.54
N PRO A 367 -4.14 20.64 17.51
CA PRO A 367 -5.14 20.14 16.56
C PRO A 367 -4.55 19.36 15.36
N CYS A 368 -3.23 19.19 15.26
CA CYS A 368 -2.59 18.44 14.18
C CYS A 368 -1.29 17.73 14.60
N ASP A 369 -1.09 16.49 14.14
CA ASP A 369 0.17 15.74 14.19
C ASP A 369 1.38 16.55 13.70
N GLY A 370 2.52 16.36 14.37
CA GLY A 370 3.82 16.86 13.94
C GLY A 370 4.63 15.83 13.15
N THR A 371 5.44 16.26 12.18
CA THR A 371 6.47 15.42 11.54
C THR A 371 7.84 15.70 12.10
N HIS A 372 8.45 14.70 12.73
CA HIS A 372 9.80 14.79 13.27
C HIS A 372 10.78 14.03 12.39
N CYS A 373 11.88 14.67 12.03
CA CYS A 373 12.98 14.10 11.27
C CYS A 373 14.29 14.36 12.02
N PHE A 374 14.99 13.28 12.35
CA PHE A 374 16.24 13.28 13.11
C PHE A 374 17.45 12.94 12.21
N PHE A 375 17.21 12.56 10.95
CA PHE A 375 18.27 12.29 9.97
C PHE A 375 18.96 13.58 9.48
N LYS A 376 20.28 13.56 9.41
CA LYS A 376 21.13 14.62 8.83
C LYS A 376 22.30 14.04 8.05
N THR A 377 22.80 14.74 7.05
CA THR A 377 24.00 14.37 6.28
C THR A 377 25.28 14.82 6.99
N VAL A 378 26.42 14.27 6.57
CA VAL A 378 27.75 14.65 7.08
C VAL A 378 28.12 16.12 6.84
N PHE A 379 27.38 16.83 5.97
CA PHE A 379 27.61 18.23 5.63
C PHE A 379 26.69 19.20 6.39
N GLU A 380 25.75 18.72 7.22
CA GLU A 380 24.82 19.57 7.97
C GLU A 380 25.34 19.90 9.39
N PRO A 381 25.53 21.20 9.74
CA PRO A 381 26.03 21.58 11.05
C PRO A 381 24.99 21.27 12.14
N SER A 382 25.33 20.37 13.06
CA SER A 382 24.41 19.89 14.10
C SER A 382 25.13 19.57 15.41
N ARG A 383 24.51 19.93 16.55
CA ARG A 383 24.92 19.47 17.89
C ARG A 383 24.47 18.03 18.20
N HIS A 384 23.49 17.53 17.45
CA HIS A 384 22.94 16.19 17.59
C HIS A 384 23.41 15.34 16.39
N LEU A 385 23.91 14.14 16.68
CA LEU A 385 24.34 13.18 15.66
C LEU A 385 23.12 12.50 15.02
N THR A 386 23.23 12.11 13.76
CA THR A 386 22.23 11.27 13.08
C THR A 386 22.08 9.93 13.81
N PRO A 387 20.85 9.47 14.12
CA PRO A 387 20.64 8.21 14.82
C PRO A 387 21.24 6.99 14.10
N LYS A 388 21.78 6.07 14.88
CA LYS A 388 22.54 4.89 14.41
C LYS A 388 21.76 3.57 14.47
N HIS A 389 20.54 3.59 15.01
CA HIS A 389 19.83 2.41 15.48
C HIS A 389 18.50 2.19 14.78
N ILE A 390 18.05 0.93 14.73
CA ILE A 390 16.66 0.57 14.39
C ILE A 390 15.89 0.23 15.67
N VAL A 391 14.57 0.14 15.57
CA VAL A 391 13.78 -0.66 16.51
C VAL A 391 13.30 -1.92 15.80
N VAL A 392 13.50 -3.06 16.46
CA VAL A 392 12.91 -4.35 16.11
C VAL A 392 11.71 -4.58 17.01
N ILE A 393 10.54 -4.90 16.44
CA ILE A 393 9.35 -5.31 17.18
C ILE A 393 9.15 -6.81 16.98
N CYS A 394 8.98 -7.57 18.06
CA CYS A 394 8.74 -9.00 18.01
C CYS A 394 7.75 -9.40 19.12
N ARG A 395 6.62 -10.04 18.75
CA ARG A 395 5.51 -10.35 19.68
C ARG A 395 5.03 -9.13 20.47
N GLY A 396 4.97 -7.95 19.84
CA GLY A 396 4.59 -6.68 20.46
C GLY A 396 5.66 -6.03 21.36
N GLN A 397 6.75 -6.74 21.68
CA GLN A 397 7.88 -6.21 22.45
C GLN A 397 8.86 -5.46 21.55
N MET A 398 9.38 -4.32 22.01
CA MET A 398 10.24 -3.43 21.23
C MET A 398 11.70 -3.49 21.71
N PHE A 399 12.64 -3.52 20.77
CA PHE A 399 14.07 -3.64 21.04
C PHE A 399 14.86 -2.68 20.14
N SER A 400 15.69 -1.83 20.74
CA SER A 400 16.67 -1.02 20.01
C SER A 400 17.89 -1.85 19.64
N VAL A 401 18.34 -1.75 18.38
CA VAL A 401 19.61 -2.31 17.89
C VAL A 401 20.40 -1.24 17.17
N ASP A 402 21.62 -0.95 17.61
CA ASP A 402 22.54 -0.04 16.92
C ASP A 402 23.10 -0.75 15.66
N VAL A 403 22.72 -0.31 14.46
CA VAL A 403 23.08 -0.95 13.16
C VAL A 403 24.20 -0.22 12.42
N ILE A 404 24.56 0.97 12.91
CA ILE A 404 25.72 1.76 12.49
C ILE A 404 26.64 1.90 13.71
N LEU A 405 27.95 1.70 13.49
CA LEU A 405 28.99 1.75 14.52
C LEU A 405 29.78 3.07 14.45
N ASP A 406 31.07 3.05 14.73
CA ASP A 406 32.00 4.17 14.56
C ASP A 406 32.12 4.59 13.08
N GLN A 407 32.46 5.85 12.82
CA GLN A 407 32.73 6.39 11.47
C GLN A 407 31.63 6.13 10.41
N PHE A 408 30.39 5.92 10.86
CA PHE A 408 29.26 5.46 10.02
C PHE A 408 29.51 4.14 9.28
N ARG A 409 30.30 3.22 9.86
CA ARG A 409 30.42 1.83 9.39
C ARG A 409 29.16 1.04 9.74
N THR A 410 28.75 0.12 8.87
CA THR A 410 27.64 -0.82 9.13
C THR A 410 28.07 -1.89 10.13
N ALA A 411 27.19 -2.28 11.06
CA ALA A 411 27.43 -3.37 11.99
C ALA A 411 27.65 -4.73 11.28
N PRO A 412 28.57 -5.60 11.75
CA PRO A 412 28.85 -6.87 11.09
C PRO A 412 27.62 -7.80 10.99
N THR A 413 27.45 -8.44 9.83
CA THR A 413 26.37 -9.40 9.55
C THR A 413 26.19 -10.47 10.66
N PRO A 414 27.25 -11.05 11.26
CA PRO A 414 27.09 -12.01 12.36
C PRO A 414 26.56 -11.39 13.66
N GLU A 415 26.97 -10.15 14.00
CA GLU A 415 26.47 -9.45 15.20
C GLU A 415 24.99 -9.09 15.06
N LEU A 416 24.59 -8.63 13.87
CA LEU A 416 23.19 -8.38 13.54
C LEU A 416 22.37 -9.69 13.61
N ARG A 417 22.82 -10.78 12.98
CA ARG A 417 22.15 -12.09 13.01
C ARG A 417 21.97 -12.59 14.44
N MET A 418 23.02 -12.51 15.28
CA MET A 418 22.95 -12.89 16.70
C MET A 418 22.03 -11.98 17.53
N SER A 419 22.00 -10.68 17.23
CA SER A 419 21.10 -9.73 17.91
C SER A 419 19.63 -10.04 17.63
N LEU A 420 19.27 -10.35 16.38
CA LEU A 420 17.91 -10.74 16.03
C LEU A 420 17.50 -12.10 16.63
N ILE A 421 18.41 -13.09 16.67
CA ILE A 421 18.17 -14.38 17.34
C ILE A 421 17.87 -14.15 18.83
N LYS A 422 18.68 -13.33 19.50
CA LYS A 422 18.49 -12.99 20.92
C LYS A 422 17.18 -12.24 21.15
N ILE A 423 16.78 -11.33 20.24
CA ILE A 423 15.47 -10.67 20.29
C ILE A 423 14.32 -11.68 20.25
N MET A 424 14.34 -12.64 19.31
CA MET A 424 13.31 -13.67 19.24
C MET A 424 13.26 -14.54 20.51
N GLN A 425 14.42 -14.94 21.04
CA GLN A 425 14.51 -15.73 22.27
C GLN A 425 13.93 -14.96 23.48
N THR A 426 14.38 -13.73 23.72
CA THR A 426 13.90 -12.89 24.82
C THR A 426 12.41 -12.53 24.66
N ALA A 427 11.92 -12.34 23.43
CA ALA A 427 10.50 -12.09 23.18
C ALA A 427 9.62 -13.32 23.47
N GLU A 428 10.13 -14.53 23.23
CA GLU A 428 9.46 -15.79 23.58
C GLU A 428 9.45 -16.00 25.11
N GLU A 429 10.60 -15.80 25.78
CA GLU A 429 10.75 -15.92 27.23
C GLU A 429 9.83 -14.97 28.01
N ASN A 430 9.65 -13.74 27.51
CA ASN A 430 8.82 -12.72 28.12
C ASN A 430 7.35 -12.72 27.63
N ALA A 431 6.94 -13.66 26.77
CA ALA A 431 5.63 -13.64 26.11
C ALA A 431 4.41 -13.71 27.04
N GLN A 432 4.62 -13.99 28.33
CA GLN A 432 3.59 -14.09 29.38
C GLN A 432 3.65 -12.94 30.41
N THR A 433 4.66 -12.07 30.33
CA THR A 433 5.01 -11.10 31.38
C THR A 433 5.25 -9.67 30.87
N ALA A 434 5.58 -9.50 29.59
CA ALA A 434 5.71 -8.19 29.00
C ALA A 434 4.34 -7.52 28.75
N VAL A 435 4.29 -6.19 28.88
CA VAL A 435 3.16 -5.40 28.35
C VAL A 435 3.20 -5.48 26.83
N SER A 436 2.36 -6.34 26.28
CA SER A 436 2.15 -6.46 24.83
C SER A 436 1.21 -5.37 24.32
N GLY A 437 1.11 -5.22 23.00
CA GLY A 437 0.06 -4.43 22.36
C GLY A 437 0.36 -2.95 22.17
N LEU A 438 1.34 -2.33 22.84
CA LEU A 438 1.59 -0.87 22.79
C LEU A 438 1.66 -0.28 21.36
N GLY A 439 2.09 -1.06 20.36
CA GLY A 439 2.09 -0.70 18.95
C GLY A 439 0.70 -0.30 18.39
N ILE A 440 -0.37 -0.90 18.90
CA ILE A 440 -1.76 -0.66 18.50
C ILE A 440 -2.18 0.79 18.74
N LEU A 441 -1.61 1.47 19.74
CA LEU A 441 -1.96 2.85 20.05
C LEU A 441 -1.63 3.78 18.87
N SER A 442 -0.59 3.45 18.09
CA SER A 442 -0.25 4.20 16.87
C SER A 442 -1.26 4.08 15.73
N SER A 443 -2.19 3.11 15.77
CA SER A 443 -3.26 2.97 14.77
C SER A 443 -4.53 3.77 15.10
N SER A 444 -4.69 4.20 16.36
CA SER A 444 -5.90 4.83 16.87
C SER A 444 -6.21 6.19 16.24
N ASP A 445 -7.43 6.69 16.49
CA ASP A 445 -7.80 8.10 16.37
C ASP A 445 -6.69 9.03 16.93
N ARG A 446 -6.48 10.14 16.22
CA ARG A 446 -5.26 10.95 16.35
C ARG A 446 -5.29 11.90 17.54
N ASP A 447 -6.47 12.38 17.96
CA ASP A 447 -6.61 13.12 19.22
C ASP A 447 -6.46 12.15 20.41
N LYS A 448 -7.17 11.01 20.41
CA LYS A 448 -7.03 9.96 21.46
C LYS A 448 -5.58 9.49 21.64
N TRP A 449 -4.86 9.27 20.53
CA TRP A 449 -3.46 8.86 20.60
C TRP A 449 -2.56 9.99 21.09
N SER A 450 -2.87 11.26 20.81
CA SER A 450 -2.14 12.40 21.38
C SER A 450 -2.28 12.43 22.90
N GLU A 451 -3.51 12.31 23.41
CA GLU A 451 -3.82 12.24 24.84
C GLU A 451 -3.14 11.03 25.50
N THR A 452 -3.28 9.83 24.91
CA THR A 452 -2.68 8.59 25.44
C THR A 452 -1.15 8.64 25.42
N ARG A 453 -0.52 9.23 24.39
CA ARG A 453 0.95 9.40 24.33
C ARG A 453 1.45 10.41 25.38
N VAL A 454 0.67 11.46 25.69
CA VAL A 454 0.99 12.38 26.79
C VAL A 454 0.95 11.65 28.14
N HIS A 455 -0.13 10.91 28.42
CA HIS A 455 -0.25 10.10 29.65
C HIS A 455 0.89 9.07 29.77
N LEU A 456 1.21 8.34 28.70
CA LEU A 456 2.31 7.38 28.66
C LEU A 456 3.66 8.00 29.05
N MET A 457 3.92 9.25 28.64
CA MET A 457 5.11 10.00 29.05
C MET A 457 5.05 10.48 30.51
N GLU A 458 3.87 10.69 31.10
CA GLU A 458 3.72 11.14 32.49
C GLU A 458 3.87 10.02 33.51
N ILE A 459 3.61 8.76 33.13
CA ILE A 459 3.86 7.57 33.97
C ILE A 459 5.34 7.46 34.38
N SER A 460 6.29 7.62 33.45
CA SER A 460 7.72 7.52 33.79
C SER A 460 8.66 8.25 32.82
N GLU A 461 9.82 8.65 33.34
CA GLU A 461 10.96 9.14 32.52
C GLU A 461 11.54 8.02 31.64
N ASN A 462 11.41 6.76 32.05
CA ASN A 462 11.80 5.61 31.22
C ASN A 462 10.94 5.52 29.95
N ASN A 463 9.63 5.74 30.04
CA ASN A 463 8.73 5.81 28.88
C ASN A 463 9.11 6.94 27.92
N ARG A 464 9.50 8.12 28.42
CA ARG A 464 9.99 9.23 27.59
C ARG A 464 11.22 8.82 26.78
N GLN A 465 12.18 8.15 27.43
CA GLN A 465 13.40 7.66 26.76
C GLN A 465 13.12 6.52 25.77
N CYS A 466 12.18 5.63 26.08
CA CYS A 466 11.78 4.54 25.18
C CYS A 466 11.01 5.07 23.95
N LEU A 467 10.08 6.02 24.12
CA LEU A 467 9.45 6.75 22.99
C LEU A 467 10.49 7.50 22.16
N GLN A 468 11.39 8.27 22.78
CA GLN A 468 12.44 9.00 22.04
C GLN A 468 13.30 8.04 21.19
N LYS A 469 13.77 6.94 21.77
CA LYS A 469 14.58 5.95 21.04
C LYS A 469 13.79 5.30 19.89
N LEU A 470 12.50 5.05 20.07
CA LEU A 470 11.59 4.57 19.00
C LEU A 470 11.38 5.60 17.89
N GLU A 471 11.15 6.87 18.25
CA GLU A 471 10.88 7.98 17.34
C GLU A 471 12.14 8.35 16.52
N GLU A 472 13.33 8.32 17.11
CA GLU A 472 14.63 8.57 16.47
C GLU A 472 15.11 7.45 15.53
N ALA A 473 14.67 6.21 15.74
CA ALA A 473 15.21 5.03 15.04
C ALA A 473 15.18 5.16 13.50
N MET A 474 16.20 4.67 12.82
CA MET A 474 16.36 4.75 11.36
C MET A 474 15.12 4.23 10.61
N PHE A 475 14.64 3.06 10.99
CA PHE A 475 13.39 2.44 10.54
C PHE A 475 12.90 1.45 11.60
N VAL A 476 11.70 0.91 11.42
CA VAL A 476 11.17 -0.20 12.22
C VAL A 476 11.26 -1.50 11.43
N LEU A 477 11.68 -2.59 12.09
CA LEU A 477 11.63 -3.95 11.57
C LEU A 477 10.71 -4.80 12.47
N THR A 478 9.63 -5.32 11.92
CA THR A 478 8.78 -6.28 12.62
C THR A 478 9.22 -7.70 12.27
N LEU A 479 9.50 -8.52 13.29
CA LEU A 479 9.65 -9.97 13.19
C LEU A 479 8.31 -10.61 13.57
N ASP A 480 7.55 -11.05 12.56
CA ASP A 480 6.26 -11.69 12.77
C ASP A 480 6.38 -13.19 13.03
N HIS A 481 5.62 -13.68 13.99
CA HIS A 481 5.46 -15.10 14.28
C HIS A 481 4.51 -15.81 13.28
N MET A 482 3.83 -15.04 12.43
CA MET A 482 2.87 -15.52 11.43
C MET A 482 3.53 -15.84 10.09
N LYS A 483 2.98 -16.84 9.40
CA LYS A 483 3.31 -17.17 8.00
C LYS A 483 2.26 -16.56 7.09
N CYS A 484 2.59 -15.46 6.41
CA CYS A 484 1.71 -14.91 5.38
C CYS A 484 1.76 -15.81 4.14
N ARG A 485 0.60 -16.23 3.63
CA ARG A 485 0.46 -17.11 2.46
C ARG A 485 -0.63 -16.60 1.52
N GLY A 486 -0.34 -16.61 0.22
CA GLY A 486 -1.21 -16.11 -0.85
C GLY A 486 -1.11 -14.59 -1.06
N PRO A 487 -1.29 -14.11 -2.30
CA PRO A 487 -1.13 -12.68 -2.63
C PRO A 487 -2.24 -11.81 -2.02
N ASP A 488 -3.48 -12.32 -1.93
CA ASP A 488 -4.61 -11.55 -1.38
C ASP A 488 -4.42 -11.22 0.11
N ARG A 489 -3.79 -12.15 0.86
CA ARG A 489 -3.45 -11.97 2.28
C ARG A 489 -2.30 -10.98 2.45
N LEU A 490 -1.27 -11.03 1.60
CA LEU A 490 -0.16 -10.07 1.63
C LEU A 490 -0.64 -8.61 1.53
N ILE A 491 -1.72 -8.34 0.76
CA ILE A 491 -2.33 -7.00 0.67
C ILE A 491 -2.84 -6.52 2.05
N ASN A 492 -3.60 -7.34 2.77
CA ASN A 492 -4.17 -6.97 4.07
C ASN A 492 -3.08 -6.88 5.17
N GLU A 493 -2.11 -7.81 5.18
CA GLU A 493 -1.02 -7.84 6.17
C GLU A 493 -0.04 -6.66 5.98
N ALA A 494 0.09 -6.11 4.77
CA ALA A 494 0.91 -4.94 4.50
C ALA A 494 0.29 -3.62 4.99
N LEU A 495 -1.05 -3.51 4.99
CA LEU A 495 -1.78 -2.36 5.55
C LEU A 495 -1.98 -2.49 7.06
N PHE A 496 -2.59 -3.60 7.49
CA PHE A 496 -3.01 -3.84 8.87
C PHE A 496 -2.13 -4.89 9.55
N ALA A 497 -2.25 -6.16 9.16
CA ALA A 497 -1.83 -7.31 9.96
C ALA A 497 -2.42 -7.27 11.38
N ASP A 498 -1.62 -7.54 12.41
CA ASP A 498 -2.06 -7.68 13.81
C ASP A 498 -2.16 -6.36 14.59
N GLY A 499 -1.58 -5.27 14.08
CA GLY A 499 -1.51 -3.96 14.74
C GLY A 499 -0.58 -3.90 15.97
N CYS A 500 -0.62 -4.92 16.83
CA CYS A 500 0.15 -4.98 18.07
C CYS A 500 1.67 -5.11 17.86
N ASN A 501 2.13 -5.75 16.77
CA ASN A 501 3.54 -5.90 16.42
C ASN A 501 4.05 -4.77 15.49
N ARG A 502 3.31 -3.64 15.39
CA ARG A 502 3.49 -2.55 14.42
C ARG A 502 3.81 -1.19 15.06
N TRP A 503 4.22 -0.22 14.24
CA TRP A 503 4.28 1.20 14.60
C TRP A 503 3.99 2.07 13.36
N TYR A 504 2.73 2.48 13.19
CA TYR A 504 2.26 3.12 11.96
C TYR A 504 2.75 4.57 11.81
N ASP A 505 3.16 5.21 12.90
CA ASP A 505 3.71 6.57 12.86
C ASP A 505 5.12 6.64 12.25
N LYS A 506 5.79 5.50 12.00
CA LYS A 506 7.13 5.50 11.41
C LYS A 506 7.10 5.83 9.91
N ALA A 507 8.07 6.62 9.44
CA ALA A 507 8.21 6.92 8.01
C ALA A 507 8.43 5.64 7.15
N LEU A 508 9.15 4.66 7.69
CA LEU A 508 9.49 3.40 7.03
C LEU A 508 9.46 2.23 8.04
N SER A 509 8.65 1.22 7.74
CA SER A 509 8.50 -0.02 8.51
C SER A 509 8.54 -1.25 7.60
N PHE A 510 9.37 -2.24 7.92
CA PHE A 510 9.44 -3.53 7.22
C PHE A 510 8.81 -4.63 8.06
N TYR A 511 7.87 -5.39 7.50
CA TYR A 511 7.21 -6.53 8.15
C TYR A 511 7.78 -7.83 7.57
N MET A 512 8.58 -8.57 8.34
CA MET A 512 9.23 -9.81 7.91
C MET A 512 8.54 -11.02 8.56
N TYR A 513 7.85 -11.81 7.73
CA TYR A 513 7.07 -12.97 8.16
C TYR A 513 7.95 -14.19 8.48
N GLN A 514 7.42 -15.14 9.26
CA GLN A 514 8.17 -16.33 9.72
C GLN A 514 8.70 -17.19 8.56
N ASN A 515 8.03 -17.17 7.41
CA ASN A 515 8.38 -17.88 6.19
C ASN A 515 9.28 -17.06 5.22
N GLY A 516 9.88 -15.96 5.70
CA GLY A 516 10.88 -15.17 5.00
C GLY A 516 10.34 -14.25 3.89
N LEU A 517 9.02 -14.14 3.76
CA LEU A 517 8.38 -13.10 2.94
C LEU A 517 8.42 -11.76 3.69
N PHE A 518 8.35 -10.63 2.98
CA PHE A 518 8.26 -9.32 3.64
C PHE A 518 7.44 -8.29 2.87
N THR A 519 6.83 -7.37 3.60
CA THR A 519 6.10 -6.21 3.03
C THR A 519 6.55 -4.92 3.70
N VAL A 520 6.32 -3.78 3.04
CA VAL A 520 6.68 -2.46 3.59
C VAL A 520 5.44 -1.65 3.89
N ASN A 521 5.43 -0.97 5.02
CA ASN A 521 4.44 0.05 5.37
C ASN A 521 5.16 1.42 5.48
N VAL A 522 4.53 2.45 4.92
CA VAL A 522 5.15 3.75 4.67
C VAL A 522 4.19 4.83 5.14
N CYS A 523 4.62 5.67 6.08
CA CYS A 523 3.79 6.79 6.50
C CYS A 523 3.80 7.89 5.43
N SER A 524 2.71 7.98 4.67
CA SER A 524 2.53 8.88 3.51
C SER A 524 2.73 10.37 3.85
N SER A 525 2.76 10.75 5.14
CA SER A 525 3.12 12.09 5.59
C SER A 525 4.58 12.48 5.26
N PHE A 526 5.51 11.52 5.17
CA PHE A 526 6.95 11.79 5.00
C PHE A 526 7.43 11.70 3.55
N VAL A 527 7.14 10.59 2.89
CA VAL A 527 7.72 10.23 1.59
C VAL A 527 6.67 9.66 0.65
N ASP A 528 6.85 9.90 -0.64
CA ASP A 528 6.11 9.23 -1.71
C ASP A 528 6.66 7.80 -1.90
N ASN A 529 5.79 6.87 -2.29
CA ASN A 529 6.20 5.48 -2.49
C ASN A 529 7.27 5.30 -3.58
N SER A 530 7.42 6.26 -4.50
CA SER A 530 8.53 6.30 -5.48
C SER A 530 9.92 6.39 -4.84
N ILE A 531 10.04 7.04 -3.68
CA ILE A 531 11.28 7.15 -2.90
C ILE A 531 11.61 5.80 -2.26
N VAL A 532 10.61 5.13 -1.69
CA VAL A 532 10.76 3.80 -1.09
C VAL A 532 11.02 2.74 -2.16
N ASN A 533 10.39 2.83 -3.32
CA ASN A 533 10.66 1.95 -4.47
C ASN A 533 12.11 2.08 -4.97
N SER A 534 12.73 3.26 -4.84
CA SER A 534 14.14 3.47 -5.16
C SER A 534 15.07 2.68 -4.21
N LEU A 535 14.76 2.67 -2.91
CA LEU A 535 15.42 1.82 -1.90
C LEU A 535 15.19 0.32 -2.19
N LEU A 536 13.96 -0.08 -2.51
CA LEU A 536 13.60 -1.48 -2.78
C LEU A 536 14.25 -2.02 -4.06
N ARG A 537 14.34 -1.21 -5.12
CA ARG A 537 15.05 -1.55 -6.36
C ARG A 537 16.56 -1.66 -6.12
N PHE A 538 17.16 -0.77 -5.31
CA PHE A 538 18.55 -0.91 -4.86
C PHE A 538 18.77 -2.22 -4.07
N ILE A 539 17.92 -2.54 -3.08
CA ILE A 539 17.99 -3.78 -2.31
C ILE A 539 17.95 -5.01 -3.22
N HIS A 540 16.97 -5.07 -4.14
CA HIS A 540 16.84 -6.20 -5.07
C HIS A 540 18.09 -6.39 -5.94
N ILE A 541 18.62 -5.32 -6.52
CA ILE A 541 19.84 -5.38 -7.37
C ILE A 541 21.05 -5.84 -6.54
N ARG A 542 21.24 -5.31 -5.31
CA ARG A 542 22.35 -5.72 -4.44
C ARG A 542 22.29 -7.19 -4.04
N ILE A 543 21.10 -7.80 -3.91
CA ILE A 543 20.99 -9.24 -3.60
C ILE A 543 21.31 -10.09 -4.84
N LEU A 544 20.94 -9.64 -6.06
CA LEU A 544 21.35 -10.30 -7.32
C LEU A 544 22.87 -10.31 -7.49
N GLU A 545 23.51 -9.14 -7.29
CA GLU A 545 24.96 -8.96 -7.42
C GLU A 545 25.75 -9.79 -6.40
N ASP A 546 25.34 -9.77 -5.14
CA ASP A 546 26.04 -10.45 -4.05
C ASP A 546 25.56 -11.91 -3.84
N THR A 547 24.93 -12.56 -4.82
CA THR A 547 24.33 -13.91 -4.65
C THR A 547 25.30 -14.94 -4.06
N GLU A 548 26.56 -14.99 -4.51
CA GLU A 548 27.60 -15.90 -3.99
C GLU A 548 27.96 -15.67 -2.50
N LYS A 549 27.66 -14.48 -1.96
CA LYS A 549 27.96 -14.07 -0.58
C LYS A 549 26.83 -14.39 0.39
N TRP A 550 25.63 -14.71 -0.11
CA TRP A 550 24.46 -15.02 0.71
C TRP A 550 24.13 -16.53 0.80
N ASP A 551 24.81 -17.39 0.04
CA ASP A 551 24.65 -18.84 0.12
C ASP A 551 25.53 -19.48 1.22
N ASP A 552 24.90 -19.86 2.33
CA ASP A 552 25.53 -20.53 3.49
C ASP A 552 26.25 -21.86 3.12
N ASP A 553 25.96 -22.50 1.96
CA ASP A 553 26.68 -23.69 1.47
C ASP A 553 27.89 -23.38 0.55
N VAL A 554 27.98 -22.15 0.00
CA VAL A 554 29.21 -21.67 -0.66
C VAL A 554 30.27 -21.32 0.38
N LEU A 555 29.88 -20.73 1.52
CA LEU A 555 30.80 -20.38 2.59
C LEU A 555 31.60 -21.59 3.14
N LYS A 556 31.00 -22.78 3.20
CA LYS A 556 31.67 -24.04 3.57
C LYS A 556 32.73 -24.53 2.57
N LYS A 557 32.73 -24.00 1.33
CA LYS A 557 33.77 -24.23 0.31
C LYS A 557 34.75 -23.06 0.21
N SER A 558 34.35 -21.87 0.69
CA SER A 558 35.06 -20.61 0.49
C SER A 558 36.33 -20.42 1.33
N GLU A 559 36.53 -21.22 2.40
CA GLU A 559 37.83 -21.24 3.12
C GLU A 559 39.01 -21.61 2.19
N PHE A 560 38.76 -22.26 1.05
CA PHE A 560 39.79 -22.52 0.02
C PHE A 560 39.84 -21.47 -1.10
N ALA A 561 38.87 -20.55 -1.18
CA ALA A 561 38.68 -19.59 -2.28
C ALA A 561 39.24 -18.18 -2.01
N SER A 562 39.88 -17.95 -0.85
CA SER A 562 40.40 -16.66 -0.36
C SER A 562 41.63 -16.10 -1.13
N ARG A 563 41.65 -16.26 -2.47
CA ARG A 563 42.73 -15.80 -3.37
C ARG A 563 42.29 -15.22 -4.72
N CYS A 564 40.99 -15.27 -5.07
CA CYS A 564 40.51 -14.90 -6.41
C CYS A 564 39.44 -13.79 -6.43
N VAL A 565 39.55 -12.76 -5.58
CA VAL A 565 38.79 -11.51 -5.73
C VAL A 565 39.70 -10.44 -6.34
N SER A 566 39.50 -10.14 -7.62
CA SER A 566 40.45 -9.38 -8.45
C SER A 566 40.39 -7.87 -8.24
N ARG A 567 41.06 -7.39 -7.19
CA ARG A 567 41.80 -6.09 -7.06
C ARG A 567 41.14 -4.73 -7.34
N GLU A 568 40.11 -4.60 -8.17
CA GLU A 568 39.68 -3.29 -8.70
C GLU A 568 38.76 -2.50 -7.75
N PHE A 569 38.18 -3.14 -6.73
CA PHE A 569 37.36 -2.47 -5.71
C PHE A 569 38.12 -2.16 -4.40
N LEU A 570 39.40 -2.53 -4.30
CA LEU A 570 40.24 -2.25 -3.12
C LEU A 570 41.19 -1.06 -3.31
N SER A 571 41.44 -0.63 -4.55
CA SER A 571 42.19 0.60 -4.88
C SER A 571 41.45 1.87 -4.43
N SER A 572 40.12 1.85 -4.37
CA SER A 572 39.30 2.97 -3.87
C SER A 572 39.42 3.21 -2.36
N SER A 573 40.18 2.38 -1.63
CA SER A 573 40.47 2.57 -0.19
C SER A 573 41.31 3.82 0.14
N GLU A 574 41.99 4.42 -0.85
CA GLU A 574 42.65 5.73 -0.69
C GLU A 574 41.66 6.84 -0.29
N ASN A 575 40.35 6.67 -0.52
CA ASN A 575 39.31 7.62 -0.11
C ASN A 575 38.91 7.56 1.39
N LEU A 576 39.57 6.72 2.20
CA LEU A 576 39.36 6.68 3.65
C LEU A 576 40.38 7.53 4.44
N SER A 577 41.56 7.78 3.87
CA SER A 577 42.51 8.80 4.39
C SER A 577 41.86 10.18 4.40
N ASP A 578 41.28 10.58 3.28
CA ASP A 578 40.68 11.90 3.05
C ASP A 578 39.53 12.18 4.03
N ILE A 579 38.71 11.18 4.34
CA ILE A 579 37.65 11.28 5.35
C ILE A 579 38.25 11.47 6.75
N SER A 580 39.38 10.82 7.05
CA SER A 580 40.10 11.00 8.31
C SER A 580 40.71 12.40 8.41
N GLU A 581 41.37 12.91 7.36
CA GLU A 581 41.92 14.27 7.33
C GLU A 581 40.84 15.34 7.43
N MET A 582 39.73 15.22 6.69
CA MET A 582 38.57 16.13 6.80
C MET A 582 37.92 16.12 8.18
N LEU A 583 38.02 15.02 8.95
CA LEU A 583 37.55 14.93 10.33
C LEU A 583 38.58 15.42 11.36
N LEU A 584 39.86 15.49 11.02
CA LEU A 584 40.93 16.00 11.86
C LEU A 584 40.95 17.54 11.89
N ASP A 585 40.67 18.20 10.75
CA ASP A 585 40.71 19.66 10.63
C ASP A 585 39.76 20.38 11.60
N GLN A 586 38.62 19.76 11.95
CA GLN A 586 37.67 20.31 12.94
C GLN A 586 38.06 20.11 14.41
N LYS A 587 39.19 19.46 14.72
CA LYS A 587 39.70 19.26 16.10
C LYS A 587 40.85 20.20 16.50
N SER A 588 41.21 21.14 15.63
CA SER A 588 42.34 22.07 15.79
C SER A 588 42.14 23.18 16.85
N SER A 589 41.33 22.98 17.90
CA SER A 589 41.09 23.98 18.96
C SER A 589 40.73 23.44 20.37
N SER A 590 41.28 22.29 20.78
CA SER A 590 41.31 21.89 22.20
C SER A 590 42.54 21.03 22.53
N GLU A 591 43.15 21.24 23.70
CA GLU A 591 44.46 20.68 24.05
C GLU A 591 44.49 19.16 24.28
N ALA A 592 45.69 18.59 24.25
CA ALA A 592 45.93 17.17 24.04
C ALA A 592 45.62 16.26 25.25
N ASN A 593 45.13 15.05 24.94
CA ASN A 593 45.32 13.85 25.76
C ASN A 593 45.65 12.66 24.85
N THR A 594 46.42 11.70 25.36
CA THR A 594 47.00 10.60 24.58
C THR A 594 45.97 9.55 24.16
N PRO A 595 46.14 8.90 22.98
CA PRO A 595 45.21 7.89 22.49
C PRO A 595 45.31 6.58 23.28
N SER A 596 44.28 6.28 24.07
CA SER A 596 44.07 4.95 24.64
C SER A 596 43.54 3.97 23.60
N THR A 597 44.00 2.72 23.66
CA THR A 597 43.71 1.61 22.75
C THR A 597 42.23 1.54 22.31
N SER A 598 41.99 1.47 20.99
CA SER A 598 40.66 1.36 20.40
C SER A 598 40.00 0.02 20.75
N GLN A 599 39.05 0.04 21.68
CA GLN A 599 38.05 -1.02 21.79
C GLN A 599 37.12 -0.95 20.57
N SER A 600 36.77 -2.08 19.98
CA SER A 600 35.77 -2.11 18.90
C SER A 600 34.40 -1.84 19.49
N GLU A 601 33.71 -0.78 19.04
CA GLU A 601 32.30 -0.57 19.38
C GLU A 601 31.49 -1.76 18.83
N THR A 602 30.85 -2.52 19.72
CA THR A 602 29.98 -3.66 19.36
C THR A 602 28.53 -3.21 19.22
N THR A 603 27.76 -3.97 18.44
CA THR A 603 26.31 -3.80 18.28
C THR A 603 25.59 -3.74 19.64
N GLN A 604 25.02 -2.58 19.98
CA GLN A 604 24.25 -2.43 21.23
C GLN A 604 22.80 -2.89 21.05
N LEU A 605 22.34 -3.76 21.95
CA LEU A 605 20.97 -4.26 22.03
C LEU A 605 20.34 -3.85 23.37
N ARG A 606 19.21 -3.12 23.33
CA ARG A 606 18.44 -2.71 24.52
C ARG A 606 16.95 -3.00 24.32
N ALA A 607 16.34 -3.75 25.23
CA ALA A 607 14.88 -3.84 25.30
C ALA A 607 14.28 -2.49 25.72
N LEU A 608 13.20 -2.08 25.05
CA LEU A 608 12.42 -0.88 25.37
C LEU A 608 11.22 -1.30 26.23
N MET A 609 11.49 -1.45 27.53
CA MET A 609 10.44 -1.74 28.51
C MET A 609 9.62 -0.48 28.75
N PHE A 610 8.31 -0.57 28.56
CA PHE A 610 7.37 0.51 28.87
C PHE A 610 6.60 0.20 30.15
N ASP A 611 6.48 1.21 31.00
CA ASP A 611 5.66 1.22 32.20
C ASP A 611 4.22 1.56 31.78
N ALA A 612 3.25 0.71 32.10
CA ALA A 612 1.84 0.90 31.76
C ALA A 612 0.95 0.74 32.99
N ASP A 613 -0.12 1.53 33.04
CA ASP A 613 -1.14 1.49 34.09
C ASP A 613 -2.49 1.00 33.54
N ASP A 614 -3.52 1.03 34.40
CA ASP A 614 -4.89 0.65 34.03
C ASP A 614 -5.49 1.56 32.94
N GLU A 615 -4.93 2.75 32.68
CA GLU A 615 -5.39 3.68 31.61
C GLU A 615 -4.77 3.32 30.26
N ILE A 616 -3.45 3.15 30.21
CA ILE A 616 -2.76 2.65 29.00
C ILE A 616 -3.31 1.27 28.61
N SER A 617 -3.57 0.39 29.57
CA SER A 617 -4.15 -0.94 29.30
C SER A 617 -5.57 -0.85 28.73
N ARG A 618 -6.41 0.09 29.22
CA ARG A 618 -7.74 0.36 28.62
C ARG A 618 -7.61 0.89 27.19
N SER A 619 -6.73 1.88 26.97
CA SER A 619 -6.50 2.46 25.64
C SER A 619 -5.99 1.42 24.63
N ILE A 620 -5.16 0.46 25.06
CA ILE A 620 -4.73 -0.67 24.22
C ILE A 620 -5.94 -1.51 23.80
N SER A 621 -6.79 -1.94 24.73
CA SER A 621 -7.95 -2.78 24.39
C SER A 621 -9.03 -2.04 23.56
N ASP A 622 -9.28 -0.76 23.81
CA ASP A 622 -10.19 0.05 22.98
C ASP A 622 -9.67 0.21 21.53
N ALA A 623 -8.35 0.35 21.38
CA ALA A 623 -7.66 0.41 20.10
C ALA A 623 -7.66 -0.96 19.39
N GLU A 624 -7.42 -2.07 20.09
CA GLU A 624 -7.53 -3.43 19.55
C GLU A 624 -8.94 -3.70 18.98
N ILE A 625 -9.99 -3.27 19.69
CA ILE A 625 -11.39 -3.42 19.24
C ILE A 625 -11.67 -2.60 17.97
N SER A 626 -11.24 -1.33 17.94
CA SER A 626 -11.46 -0.45 16.78
C SER A 626 -10.68 -0.92 15.56
N PHE A 627 -9.42 -1.31 15.76
CA PHE A 627 -8.53 -1.83 14.71
C PHE A 627 -9.03 -3.16 14.13
N ALA A 628 -9.52 -4.07 14.97
CA ALA A 628 -10.10 -5.34 14.52
C ALA A 628 -11.30 -5.11 13.59
N GLN A 629 -12.23 -4.21 13.96
CA GLN A 629 -13.38 -3.85 13.12
C GLN A 629 -12.95 -3.29 11.76
N LEU A 630 -11.95 -2.40 11.73
CA LEU A 630 -11.45 -1.79 10.51
C LEU A 630 -10.71 -2.79 9.59
N SER A 631 -9.86 -3.65 10.17
CA SER A 631 -9.13 -4.68 9.44
C SER A 631 -10.06 -5.78 8.91
N GLU A 632 -11.10 -6.14 9.68
CA GLU A 632 -12.13 -7.08 9.24
C GLU A 632 -13.03 -6.51 8.14
N ASP A 633 -13.25 -5.18 8.04
CA ASP A 633 -14.07 -4.60 6.97
C ASP A 633 -13.34 -4.48 5.62
N LEU A 634 -12.01 -4.44 5.60
CA LEU A 634 -11.27 -4.36 4.33
C LEU A 634 -11.30 -5.70 3.56
N SER A 635 -11.74 -5.67 2.31
CA SER A 635 -11.59 -6.75 1.33
C SER A 635 -10.43 -6.46 0.38
N SER A 636 -9.53 -7.42 0.20
CA SER A 636 -8.44 -7.38 -0.77
C SER A 636 -8.59 -8.45 -1.85
N SER A 637 -8.05 -8.21 -3.04
CA SER A 637 -7.80 -9.22 -4.08
C SER A 637 -6.66 -8.79 -5.02
N MET A 638 -5.85 -9.73 -5.48
CA MET A 638 -4.80 -9.54 -6.47
C MET A 638 -5.26 -10.02 -7.85
N CYS A 639 -5.33 -9.10 -8.83
CA CYS A 639 -5.50 -9.47 -10.24
C CYS A 639 -4.12 -9.68 -10.87
N GLN A 640 -3.86 -10.89 -11.38
CA GLN A 640 -2.64 -11.22 -12.12
C GLN A 640 -2.96 -11.52 -13.58
N PHE A 641 -2.14 -11.01 -14.51
CA PHE A 641 -2.31 -11.25 -15.94
C PHE A 641 -0.95 -11.45 -16.64
N HIS A 642 -0.68 -12.71 -17.00
CA HIS A 642 0.58 -13.16 -17.62
C HIS A 642 0.60 -13.08 -19.15
N GLY A 643 -0.41 -12.46 -19.77
CA GLY A 643 -0.45 -12.18 -21.22
C GLY A 643 -0.05 -10.74 -21.56
N PHE A 644 0.73 -10.09 -20.69
CA PHE A 644 1.14 -8.70 -20.87
C PHE A 644 2.55 -8.63 -21.44
N GLU A 645 2.74 -7.88 -22.52
CA GLU A 645 4.04 -7.67 -23.15
C GLU A 645 4.34 -6.17 -23.18
N MET A 646 5.19 -5.68 -22.28
CA MET A 646 5.54 -4.24 -22.21
C MET A 646 6.11 -3.75 -23.54
N LYS A 647 7.04 -4.52 -24.11
CA LYS A 647 7.68 -4.20 -25.39
C LYS A 647 6.66 -4.08 -26.53
N PHE A 648 5.60 -4.89 -26.53
CA PHE A 648 4.57 -4.81 -27.55
C PHE A 648 3.80 -3.47 -27.50
N LEU A 649 3.57 -2.92 -26.30
CA LEU A 649 3.03 -1.56 -26.15
C LEU A 649 4.04 -0.49 -26.61
N GLU A 650 5.32 -0.64 -26.25
CA GLU A 650 6.39 0.29 -26.64
C GLU A 650 6.60 0.34 -28.17
N ASP A 651 6.67 -0.81 -28.84
CA ASP A 651 6.77 -0.94 -30.30
C ASP A 651 5.56 -0.27 -31.02
N HIS A 652 4.39 -0.24 -30.37
CA HIS A 652 3.17 0.42 -30.86
C HIS A 652 2.97 1.85 -30.32
N LYS A 653 3.94 2.39 -29.56
CA LYS A 653 3.92 3.73 -28.94
C LYS A 653 2.75 3.96 -27.96
N ILE A 654 2.24 2.90 -27.36
CA ILE A 654 1.18 2.96 -26.35
C ILE A 654 1.82 3.24 -24.98
N SER A 655 1.40 4.31 -24.31
CA SER A 655 1.82 4.57 -22.93
C SER A 655 1.32 3.46 -22.00
N VAL A 656 2.25 2.83 -21.29
CA VAL A 656 2.02 1.75 -20.32
C VAL A 656 1.07 2.21 -19.21
N ASP A 657 1.27 3.42 -18.69
CA ASP A 657 0.41 4.04 -17.67
C ASP A 657 -1.00 4.34 -18.20
N ALA A 658 -1.10 4.90 -19.41
CA ALA A 658 -2.39 5.16 -20.05
C ALA A 658 -3.17 3.85 -20.31
N PHE A 659 -2.48 2.78 -20.70
CA PHE A 659 -3.09 1.45 -20.86
C PHE A 659 -3.63 0.91 -19.53
N ALA A 660 -2.91 1.08 -18.42
CA ALA A 660 -3.39 0.70 -17.09
C ALA A 660 -4.68 1.44 -16.71
N HIS A 661 -4.69 2.77 -16.82
CA HIS A 661 -5.87 3.58 -16.48
C HIS A 661 -7.07 3.29 -17.38
N LEU A 662 -6.85 3.08 -18.69
CA LEU A 662 -7.92 2.66 -19.61
C LEU A 662 -8.46 1.26 -19.29
N ALA A 663 -7.62 0.31 -18.85
CA ALA A 663 -8.08 -1.01 -18.41
C ALA A 663 -8.96 -0.92 -17.15
N LEU A 664 -8.61 -0.06 -16.19
CA LEU A 664 -9.44 0.21 -15.00
C LEU A 664 -10.78 0.86 -15.36
N GLN A 665 -10.76 1.90 -16.21
CA GLN A 665 -11.97 2.60 -16.64
C GLN A 665 -12.93 1.69 -17.42
N LEU A 666 -12.43 0.85 -18.35
CA LEU A 666 -13.25 -0.11 -19.09
C LEU A 666 -13.79 -1.24 -18.20
N THR A 667 -13.01 -1.71 -17.22
CA THR A 667 -13.46 -2.72 -16.26
C THR A 667 -14.63 -2.20 -15.43
N PHE A 668 -14.49 -1.01 -14.85
CA PHE A 668 -15.56 -0.38 -14.07
C PHE A 668 -16.81 -0.14 -14.93
N TYR A 669 -16.65 0.38 -16.15
CA TYR A 669 -17.77 0.61 -17.06
C TYR A 669 -18.52 -0.69 -17.42
N LYS A 670 -17.83 -1.83 -17.56
CA LYS A 670 -18.45 -3.15 -17.77
C LYS A 670 -19.20 -3.67 -16.55
N MET A 671 -18.79 -3.30 -15.33
CA MET A 671 -19.45 -3.73 -14.10
C MET A 671 -20.68 -2.88 -13.74
N TYR A 672 -20.59 -1.56 -13.95
CA TYR A 672 -21.55 -0.59 -13.41
C TYR A 672 -22.33 0.19 -14.47
N TYR A 673 -21.96 0.09 -15.76
CA TYR A 673 -22.56 0.85 -16.87
C TYR A 673 -22.54 2.38 -16.70
N ARG A 674 -21.71 2.89 -15.77
CA ARG A 674 -21.33 4.30 -15.60
C ARG A 674 -19.81 4.43 -15.60
N HIS A 675 -19.32 5.64 -15.86
CA HIS A 675 -17.88 5.90 -15.97
C HIS A 675 -17.31 6.32 -14.61
N PRO A 676 -16.18 5.75 -14.16
CA PRO A 676 -15.63 6.02 -12.85
C PRO A 676 -14.94 7.38 -12.75
N ALA A 677 -14.98 8.02 -11.58
CA ALA A 677 -14.01 9.04 -11.18
C ALA A 677 -12.70 8.36 -10.71
N VAL A 678 -11.67 8.36 -11.57
CA VAL A 678 -10.38 7.69 -11.30
C VAL A 678 -9.30 8.72 -10.97
N GLY A 679 -8.92 8.80 -9.70
CA GLY A 679 -7.82 9.65 -9.22
C GLY A 679 -6.47 8.93 -9.26
N SER A 680 -5.43 9.64 -9.70
CA SER A 680 -4.04 9.15 -9.76
C SER A 680 -3.07 10.19 -9.22
N LYS A 681 -1.98 9.76 -8.56
CA LYS A 681 -0.93 10.64 -8.00
C LYS A 681 0.16 10.89 -9.05
N VAL A 682 0.28 12.13 -9.52
CA VAL A 682 1.30 12.52 -10.49
C VAL A 682 2.52 13.09 -9.77
N SER A 683 3.69 12.46 -9.94
CA SER A 683 4.95 12.94 -9.35
C SER A 683 5.30 14.34 -9.85
N MET A 684 5.43 15.27 -8.90
CA MET A 684 5.78 16.67 -9.12
C MET A 684 7.25 16.97 -8.79
N ARG A 685 8.07 15.92 -8.62
CA ARG A 685 9.49 16.02 -8.25
C ARG A 685 10.36 16.81 -9.23
N ARG A 686 9.87 17.27 -10.38
CA ARG A 686 10.55 18.29 -11.21
C ARG A 686 10.71 19.63 -10.46
N PHE A 687 9.83 19.92 -9.50
CA PHE A 687 9.82 21.18 -8.75
C PHE A 687 10.45 21.06 -7.37
N HIS A 688 10.99 22.18 -6.89
CA HIS A 688 11.70 22.29 -5.61
C HIS A 688 10.83 21.85 -4.43
N HIS A 689 11.31 20.87 -3.66
CA HIS A 689 10.64 20.25 -2.51
C HIS A 689 9.27 19.59 -2.79
N ALA A 690 8.80 19.56 -4.05
CA ALA A 690 7.47 19.05 -4.39
C ALA A 690 7.35 17.51 -4.28
N ARG A 691 6.11 17.05 -4.07
CA ARG A 691 5.71 15.64 -3.92
C ARG A 691 4.90 15.16 -5.11
N TYR A 692 3.56 15.20 -5.02
CA TYR A 692 2.64 14.90 -6.11
C TYR A 692 1.53 15.97 -6.24
N ASP A 693 0.77 15.92 -7.34
CA ASP A 693 -0.58 16.52 -7.48
C ASP A 693 -1.55 15.45 -8.00
N THR A 694 -2.85 15.68 -7.91
CA THR A 694 -3.88 14.72 -8.30
C THR A 694 -4.32 14.92 -9.75
N LEU A 695 -4.32 13.83 -10.52
CA LEU A 695 -4.91 13.76 -11.86
C LEU A 695 -6.20 12.93 -11.82
N ILE A 696 -7.30 13.50 -12.29
CA ILE A 696 -8.48 12.72 -12.70
C ILE A 696 -8.23 12.21 -14.12
N THR A 697 -8.14 10.90 -14.29
CA THR A 697 -7.72 10.25 -15.57
C THR A 697 -8.88 9.97 -16.52
N THR A 698 -10.12 10.11 -16.06
CA THR A 698 -11.33 9.92 -16.88
C THR A 698 -11.57 11.14 -17.76
N THR A 699 -11.81 10.93 -19.05
CA THR A 699 -11.90 11.97 -20.09
C THR A 699 -13.07 11.70 -21.03
N GLU A 700 -13.47 12.68 -21.85
CA GLU A 700 -14.54 12.48 -22.84
C GLU A 700 -14.12 11.46 -23.91
N GLU A 701 -12.84 11.46 -24.24
CA GLU A 701 -12.18 10.53 -25.14
C GLU A 701 -12.18 9.09 -24.59
N SER A 702 -11.85 8.89 -23.31
CA SER A 702 -11.90 7.56 -22.68
C SER A 702 -13.35 7.09 -22.45
N ILE A 703 -14.27 7.98 -22.10
CA ILE A 703 -15.72 7.73 -22.03
C ILE A 703 -16.26 7.23 -23.38
N ALA A 704 -15.90 7.90 -24.49
CA ALA A 704 -16.30 7.52 -25.83
C ALA A 704 -15.73 6.15 -26.23
N TRP A 705 -14.46 5.89 -25.92
CA TRP A 705 -13.86 4.58 -26.14
C TRP A 705 -14.52 3.46 -25.32
N CYS A 706 -14.81 3.68 -24.03
CA CYS A 706 -15.48 2.69 -23.20
C CYS A 706 -16.87 2.32 -23.75
N ARG A 707 -17.64 3.29 -24.25
CA ARG A 707 -18.91 3.05 -24.95
C ARG A 707 -18.72 2.23 -26.23
N ALA A 708 -17.81 2.70 -27.08
CA ALA A 708 -17.45 2.03 -28.33
C ALA A 708 -16.98 0.58 -28.14
N MET A 709 -16.36 0.23 -27.01
CA MET A 709 -15.96 -1.14 -26.71
C MET A 709 -17.16 -2.07 -26.48
N LEU A 710 -18.22 -1.63 -25.80
CA LEU A 710 -19.42 -2.43 -25.51
C LEU A 710 -20.44 -2.45 -26.66
N GLU A 711 -20.45 -1.44 -27.52
CA GLU A 711 -21.34 -1.37 -28.69
C GLU A 711 -20.98 -2.42 -29.75
N GLU A 712 -21.93 -3.30 -30.14
CA GLU A 712 -21.70 -4.30 -31.20
C GLU A 712 -21.61 -3.68 -32.60
N GLU A 713 -22.39 -2.61 -32.86
CA GLU A 713 -22.44 -1.92 -34.15
C GLU A 713 -21.17 -1.11 -34.46
N THR A 714 -20.41 -0.71 -33.43
CA THR A 714 -19.24 0.16 -33.59
C THR A 714 -18.05 -0.61 -34.17
N SER A 715 -17.66 -0.26 -35.41
CA SER A 715 -16.64 -0.98 -36.16
C SER A 715 -15.26 -1.01 -35.47
N SER A 716 -14.47 -2.06 -35.71
CA SER A 716 -13.11 -2.21 -35.16
C SER A 716 -12.20 -1.00 -35.45
N ALA A 717 -12.37 -0.35 -36.62
CA ALA A 717 -11.65 0.86 -36.97
C ALA A 717 -12.05 2.06 -36.09
N ASN A 718 -13.33 2.20 -35.74
CA ASN A 718 -13.79 3.21 -34.79
C ASN A 718 -13.32 2.90 -33.37
N LYS A 719 -13.41 1.64 -32.91
CA LYS A 719 -12.86 1.22 -31.60
C LYS A 719 -11.36 1.55 -31.49
N LYS A 720 -10.57 1.26 -32.55
CA LYS A 720 -9.16 1.64 -32.67
C LYS A 720 -8.95 3.16 -32.62
N LYS A 721 -9.74 3.93 -33.37
CA LYS A 721 -9.65 5.41 -33.39
C LYS A 721 -9.90 6.02 -32.00
N PHE A 722 -10.95 5.58 -31.31
CA PHE A 722 -11.26 6.07 -29.96
C PHE A 722 -10.21 5.65 -28.93
N PHE A 723 -9.65 4.44 -29.05
CA PHE A 723 -8.57 3.97 -28.17
C PHE A 723 -7.34 4.88 -28.21
N PHE A 724 -6.80 5.17 -29.41
CA PHE A 724 -5.66 6.09 -29.54
C PHE A 724 -6.03 7.50 -29.09
N SER A 725 -7.23 8.00 -29.42
CA SER A 725 -7.69 9.31 -28.93
C SER A 725 -7.75 9.40 -27.40
N ALA A 726 -8.04 8.30 -26.71
CA ALA A 726 -8.06 8.23 -25.24
C ALA A 726 -6.64 8.12 -24.64
N LEU A 727 -5.75 7.34 -25.27
CA LEU A 727 -4.33 7.25 -24.90
C LEU A 727 -3.63 8.61 -25.02
N ASP A 728 -3.77 9.26 -26.19
CA ASP A 728 -3.21 10.58 -26.47
C ASP A 728 -3.72 11.61 -25.45
N LYS A 729 -5.00 11.53 -25.07
CA LYS A 729 -5.58 12.42 -24.08
C LYS A 729 -5.06 12.21 -22.67
N HIS A 730 -4.90 10.95 -22.25
CA HIS A 730 -4.30 10.63 -20.95
C HIS A 730 -2.87 11.18 -20.86
N VAL A 731 -2.06 10.96 -21.91
CA VAL A 731 -0.70 11.49 -21.98
C VAL A 731 -0.68 13.02 -21.99
N GLN A 732 -1.58 13.69 -22.72
CA GLN A 732 -1.75 15.15 -22.67
C GLN A 732 -2.03 15.63 -21.24
N ARG A 733 -3.03 15.03 -20.56
CA ARG A 733 -3.45 15.45 -19.22
C ARG A 733 -2.39 15.14 -18.15
N LEU A 734 -1.64 14.06 -18.32
CA LEU A 734 -0.51 13.72 -17.48
C LEU A 734 0.62 14.75 -17.59
N GLU A 735 0.99 15.18 -18.81
CA GLU A 735 2.05 16.21 -18.97
C GLU A 735 1.57 17.62 -18.61
N GLU A 736 0.27 17.95 -18.78
CA GLU A 736 -0.33 19.16 -18.19
C GLU A 736 -0.07 19.21 -16.68
N VAL A 737 -0.40 18.14 -15.94
CA VAL A 737 -0.16 18.08 -14.49
C VAL A 737 1.33 18.05 -14.16
N ARG A 738 2.16 17.23 -14.84
CA ARG A 738 3.64 17.18 -14.63
C ARG A 738 4.34 18.52 -14.90
N SER A 739 3.74 19.38 -15.72
CA SER A 739 4.22 20.75 -15.98
C SER A 739 3.79 21.76 -14.91
N GLY A 740 3.07 21.34 -13.87
CA GLY A 740 2.58 22.20 -12.79
C GLY A 740 1.20 22.82 -13.04
N LEU A 741 0.46 22.36 -14.06
CA LEU A 741 -0.90 22.83 -14.36
C LEU A 741 -1.98 21.98 -13.66
N GLY A 742 -1.64 21.39 -12.51
CA GLY A 742 -2.55 20.68 -11.62
C GLY A 742 -3.25 21.63 -10.64
N CYS A 743 -4.53 21.38 -10.38
CA CYS A 743 -5.39 22.32 -9.64
C CYS A 743 -5.60 21.98 -8.15
N PHE A 744 -5.44 20.72 -7.74
CA PHE A 744 -5.81 20.29 -6.38
C PHE A 744 -4.82 20.79 -5.33
N ASN A 745 -3.51 20.76 -5.61
CA ASN A 745 -2.50 21.42 -4.75
C ASN A 745 -2.76 22.92 -4.59
N HIS A 746 -3.21 23.61 -5.65
CA HIS A 746 -3.47 25.04 -5.60
C HIS A 746 -4.70 25.37 -4.74
N LEU A 747 -5.83 24.66 -4.96
CA LEU A 747 -7.03 24.81 -4.12
C LEU A 747 -6.76 24.47 -2.65
N SER A 748 -5.97 23.42 -2.39
CA SER A 748 -5.54 23.04 -1.03
C SER A 748 -4.72 24.14 -0.34
N ALA A 749 -3.89 24.87 -1.10
CA ALA A 749 -3.12 26.00 -0.58
C ALA A 749 -3.99 27.24 -0.30
N LEU A 750 -5.02 27.51 -1.11
CA LEU A 750 -6.00 28.56 -0.82
C LEU A 750 -6.80 28.23 0.47
N HIS A 751 -7.16 26.96 0.65
CA HIS A 751 -7.87 26.48 1.85
C HIS A 751 -7.04 26.61 3.14
N GLU A 752 -5.77 26.18 3.11
CA GLU A 752 -4.85 26.36 4.24
C GLU A 752 -4.59 27.85 4.56
N ILE A 753 -4.68 28.77 3.58
CA ILE A 753 -4.63 30.22 3.84
C ILE A 753 -5.92 30.74 4.47
N ALA A 754 -7.10 30.29 4.03
CA ALA A 754 -8.37 30.62 4.68
C ALA A 754 -8.39 30.20 6.16
N LEU A 755 -7.97 28.96 6.43
CA LEU A 755 -7.80 28.41 7.79
C LEU A 755 -6.83 29.25 8.63
N ARG A 756 -5.65 29.62 8.10
CA ARG A 756 -4.67 30.48 8.81
C ARG A 756 -5.21 31.86 9.14
N ASN A 757 -6.04 32.42 8.26
CA ASN A 757 -6.62 33.74 8.43
C ASN A 757 -7.84 33.75 9.37
N GLY A 758 -8.37 32.57 9.75
CA GLY A 758 -9.65 32.44 10.46
C GLY A 758 -10.86 32.80 9.58
N ASP A 759 -10.72 32.70 8.26
CA ASP A 759 -11.76 33.03 7.30
C ASP A 759 -12.69 31.83 7.07
N HIS A 760 -13.56 31.59 8.05
CA HIS A 760 -14.53 30.51 8.05
C HIS A 760 -15.56 30.59 6.91
N ILE A 761 -15.69 31.73 6.22
CA ILE A 761 -16.58 31.86 5.05
C ILE A 761 -15.89 31.25 3.83
N SER A 762 -14.61 31.55 3.64
CA SER A 762 -13.80 31.00 2.55
C SER A 762 -13.39 29.55 2.77
N GLU A 763 -13.18 29.14 4.02
CA GLU A 763 -13.07 27.74 4.45
C GLU A 763 -14.32 26.97 3.98
N ALA A 764 -15.51 27.39 4.42
CA ALA A 764 -16.77 26.76 4.05
C ALA A 764 -17.07 26.80 2.54
N ALA A 765 -16.69 27.86 1.82
CA ALA A 765 -16.85 27.93 0.36
C ALA A 765 -15.90 27.00 -0.40
N LEU A 766 -14.69 26.73 0.12
CA LEU A 766 -13.77 25.75 -0.43
C LEU A 766 -14.18 24.32 -0.06
N ASP A 767 -14.67 24.10 1.16
CA ASP A 767 -15.33 22.85 1.55
C ASP A 767 -16.54 22.57 0.65
N ASP A 768 -17.47 23.52 0.43
CA ASP A 768 -18.60 23.38 -0.51
C ASP A 768 -18.15 23.03 -1.94
N LEU A 769 -17.03 23.59 -2.40
CA LEU A 769 -16.44 23.26 -3.70
C LEU A 769 -15.92 21.82 -3.73
N PHE A 770 -15.23 21.34 -2.69
CA PHE A 770 -14.78 19.95 -2.58
C PHE A 770 -15.94 18.97 -2.33
N GLU A 771 -16.95 19.36 -1.54
CA GLU A 771 -18.17 18.62 -1.23
C GLU A 771 -19.10 18.47 -2.43
N LEU A 772 -19.09 19.36 -3.44
CA LEU A 772 -20.00 19.19 -4.58
C LEU A 772 -19.70 17.97 -5.47
N PRO A 773 -18.44 17.61 -5.72
CA PRO A 773 -18.07 16.27 -6.17
C PRO A 773 -18.17 15.21 -5.06
N ALA A 774 -17.68 15.50 -3.84
CA ALA A 774 -17.52 14.49 -2.79
C ALA A 774 -18.79 14.09 -2.02
N GLY A 775 -19.87 14.86 -2.15
CA GLY A 775 -21.20 14.67 -1.56
C GLY A 775 -22.21 14.01 -2.51
N SER A 776 -21.78 13.67 -3.72
CA SER A 776 -22.37 12.53 -4.43
C SER A 776 -21.80 11.22 -3.85
N PRO A 777 -22.43 10.04 -4.01
CA PRO A 777 -21.93 8.78 -3.45
C PRO A 777 -20.58 8.27 -4.02
N GLU A 778 -19.86 9.08 -4.81
CA GLU A 778 -18.90 8.67 -5.83
C GLU A 778 -17.69 9.62 -5.88
N SER A 779 -17.24 10.13 -4.71
CA SER A 779 -16.20 11.18 -4.56
C SER A 779 -14.89 10.88 -5.32
N LEU A 780 -14.42 9.64 -5.22
CA LEU A 780 -13.64 8.94 -6.23
C LEU A 780 -14.15 7.50 -6.27
N ASP A 781 -14.35 6.95 -7.46
CA ASP A 781 -14.67 5.53 -7.64
C ASP A 781 -13.44 4.65 -7.51
N ILE A 782 -12.29 5.16 -7.97
CA ILE A 782 -11.01 4.47 -7.90
C ILE A 782 -9.93 5.47 -7.48
N SER A 783 -9.31 5.23 -6.32
CA SER A 783 -7.99 5.78 -6.00
C SER A 783 -6.93 4.83 -6.56
N SER A 784 -6.04 5.32 -7.42
CA SER A 784 -5.07 4.48 -8.13
C SER A 784 -3.63 4.98 -8.00
N GLU A 785 -2.69 4.05 -7.86
CA GLU A 785 -1.27 4.35 -7.71
C GLU A 785 -0.38 3.31 -8.40
N GLY A 786 0.40 3.77 -9.38
CA GLY A 786 1.39 2.97 -10.09
C GLY A 786 2.80 3.53 -9.92
N TYR A 787 3.80 2.69 -10.20
CA TYR A 787 5.21 3.08 -10.13
C TYR A 787 5.78 3.36 -11.53
N ASP A 788 5.97 4.65 -11.85
CA ASP A 788 6.61 5.08 -13.09
C ASP A 788 8.15 4.94 -13.03
N ILE A 789 8.60 3.68 -13.10
CA ILE A 789 9.90 3.24 -13.57
C ILE A 789 9.60 1.98 -14.39
N GLN A 790 10.13 1.86 -15.63
CA GLN A 790 9.91 0.70 -16.54
C GLN A 790 10.40 -0.66 -15.99
N GLU A 791 10.90 -0.69 -14.76
CA GLU A 791 11.45 -1.83 -14.04
C GLU A 791 11.12 -1.75 -12.53
N SER A 792 9.94 -1.26 -12.18
CA SER A 792 9.47 -1.30 -10.80
C SER A 792 9.28 -2.75 -10.35
N LEU A 793 9.91 -3.11 -9.24
CA LEU A 793 9.80 -4.43 -8.61
C LEU A 793 8.91 -4.38 -7.35
N SER A 794 7.91 -3.50 -7.40
CA SER A 794 6.96 -3.23 -6.32
C SER A 794 5.54 -3.06 -6.87
N VAL A 795 4.54 -3.45 -6.09
CA VAL A 795 3.11 -3.15 -6.28
C VAL A 795 2.63 -2.33 -5.09
N ALA A 796 2.00 -1.19 -5.35
CA ALA A 796 1.40 -0.38 -4.29
C ALA A 796 0.17 -1.09 -3.71
N VAL A 797 -0.16 -0.79 -2.47
CA VAL A 797 -1.41 -1.18 -1.82
C VAL A 797 -1.97 0.06 -1.15
N VAL A 798 -3.21 0.40 -1.51
CA VAL A 798 -3.86 1.67 -1.22
C VAL A 798 -5.24 1.35 -0.64
N ALA A 799 -5.56 1.93 0.53
CA ALA A 799 -6.90 1.82 1.11
C ALA A 799 -7.92 2.62 0.25
N PRO A 800 -9.18 2.16 0.11
CA PRO A 800 -10.19 2.90 -0.65
C PRO A 800 -10.58 4.20 0.08
N PRO A 801 -10.56 5.37 -0.58
CA PRO A 801 -10.79 6.68 0.06
C PRO A 801 -12.23 6.95 0.54
N SER A 802 -13.16 6.06 0.23
CA SER A 802 -14.54 6.08 0.76
C SER A 802 -15.12 4.67 0.75
N SER A 803 -16.17 4.44 1.54
CA SER A 803 -16.86 3.14 1.60
C SER A 803 -17.34 2.64 0.23
N SER A 804 -17.68 3.55 -0.69
CA SER A 804 -18.18 3.23 -2.04
C SER A 804 -17.12 3.08 -3.13
N SER A 805 -15.84 3.17 -2.78
CA SER A 805 -14.71 3.24 -3.72
C SER A 805 -13.84 1.97 -3.77
N TYR A 806 -12.94 1.93 -4.76
CA TYR A 806 -11.82 1.00 -4.82
C TYR A 806 -10.48 1.71 -4.56
N GLY A 807 -9.58 1.04 -3.84
CA GLY A 807 -8.16 1.36 -3.83
C GLY A 807 -7.41 0.39 -4.76
N VAL A 808 -6.67 0.88 -5.75
CA VAL A 808 -6.03 0.04 -6.78
C VAL A 808 -4.57 0.41 -7.01
N GLY A 809 -3.65 -0.37 -6.47
CA GLY A 809 -2.22 -0.24 -6.78
C GLY A 809 -1.82 -1.15 -7.93
N TYR A 810 -0.92 -0.72 -8.82
CA TYR A 810 -0.55 -1.51 -10.00
C TYR A 810 0.95 -1.52 -10.33
N VAL A 811 1.37 -2.59 -11.01
CA VAL A 811 2.63 -2.63 -11.75
C VAL A 811 2.42 -3.36 -13.08
N LEU A 812 3.02 -2.81 -14.13
CA LEU A 812 3.13 -3.44 -15.43
C LEU A 812 4.61 -3.77 -15.65
N ALA A 813 4.98 -5.03 -15.44
CA ALA A 813 6.33 -5.55 -15.64
C ALA A 813 6.50 -6.01 -17.10
N LYS A 814 7.72 -6.41 -17.51
CA LYS A 814 7.99 -6.65 -18.94
C LYS A 814 7.15 -7.77 -19.57
N SER A 815 6.77 -8.79 -18.78
CA SER A 815 6.04 -9.99 -19.20
C SER A 815 4.75 -10.29 -18.42
N PHE A 816 4.33 -9.41 -17.49
CA PHE A 816 3.12 -9.60 -16.70
C PHE A 816 2.58 -8.28 -16.13
N ALA A 817 1.28 -8.27 -15.82
CA ALA A 817 0.57 -7.18 -15.17
C ALA A 817 0.01 -7.64 -13.82
N LEU A 818 0.14 -6.81 -12.78
CA LEU A 818 -0.44 -7.04 -11.46
C LEU A 818 -1.21 -5.79 -10.99
N PHE A 819 -2.37 -6.03 -10.39
CA PHE A 819 -3.16 -5.00 -9.72
C PHE A 819 -3.58 -5.52 -8.33
N SER A 820 -3.17 -4.83 -7.27
CA SER A 820 -3.81 -4.97 -5.97
C SER A 820 -5.14 -4.23 -6.02
N VAL A 821 -6.20 -4.82 -5.49
CA VAL A 821 -7.54 -4.23 -5.45
C VAL A 821 -8.06 -4.33 -4.03
N CYS A 822 -8.50 -3.21 -3.48
CA CYS A 822 -9.10 -3.09 -2.16
C CYS A 822 -10.51 -2.50 -2.28
N SER A 823 -11.44 -2.94 -1.42
CA SER A 823 -12.77 -2.35 -1.22
C SER A 823 -13.27 -2.61 0.20
N TRP A 824 -14.22 -1.83 0.69
CA TRP A 824 -14.88 -2.06 1.98
C TRP A 824 -16.01 -3.10 1.85
N LYS A 825 -16.23 -3.93 2.88
CA LYS A 825 -17.30 -4.97 2.89
C LYS A 825 -18.64 -4.41 3.38
N SER A 826 -18.58 -3.39 4.24
CA SER A 826 -19.71 -2.61 4.75
C SER A 826 -20.57 -2.00 3.65
N TYR A 827 -20.01 -1.74 2.47
CA TYR A 827 -20.73 -1.27 1.30
C TYR A 827 -20.89 -2.35 0.22
N SER A 828 -22.11 -2.88 0.09
CA SER A 828 -22.44 -3.96 -0.84
C SER A 828 -22.36 -3.59 -2.34
N GLY A 829 -22.08 -2.34 -2.69
CA GLY A 829 -21.89 -1.91 -4.09
C GLY A 829 -20.49 -2.18 -4.63
N THR A 830 -19.49 -2.40 -3.77
CA THR A 830 -18.10 -2.70 -4.16
C THR A 830 -17.68 -4.10 -3.75
N CYS A 831 -16.82 -4.74 -4.55
CA CYS A 831 -16.24 -6.04 -4.22
C CYS A 831 -14.90 -6.25 -4.94
N ALA A 832 -13.81 -6.17 -4.20
CA ALA A 832 -12.44 -6.32 -4.73
C ALA A 832 -12.25 -7.62 -5.53
N GLU A 833 -12.81 -8.75 -5.09
CA GLU A 833 -12.71 -10.03 -5.80
C GLU A 833 -13.42 -10.01 -7.17
N ASN A 834 -14.62 -9.42 -7.23
CA ASN A 834 -15.37 -9.31 -8.49
C ASN A 834 -14.72 -8.29 -9.44
N PHE A 835 -14.18 -7.18 -8.92
CA PHE A 835 -13.43 -6.23 -9.72
C PHE A 835 -12.13 -6.84 -10.27
N SER A 836 -11.37 -7.56 -9.44
CA SER A 836 -10.18 -8.33 -9.83
C SER A 836 -10.47 -9.34 -10.95
N ARG A 837 -11.53 -10.14 -10.82
CA ARG A 837 -11.99 -11.08 -11.86
C ARG A 837 -12.38 -10.37 -13.17
N SER A 838 -13.17 -9.29 -13.08
CA SER A 838 -13.57 -8.50 -14.24
C SER A 838 -12.39 -7.80 -14.91
N LEU A 839 -11.40 -7.34 -14.14
CA LEU A 839 -10.17 -6.73 -14.64
C LEU A 839 -9.34 -7.75 -15.42
N HIS A 840 -9.17 -8.97 -14.90
CA HIS A 840 -8.48 -10.05 -15.63
C HIS A 840 -9.16 -10.35 -16.97
N LEU A 841 -10.49 -10.49 -16.98
CA LEU A 841 -11.26 -10.71 -18.22
C LEU A 841 -11.13 -9.52 -19.20
N CYS A 842 -11.13 -8.29 -18.67
CA CYS A 842 -10.92 -7.09 -19.47
C CYS A 842 -9.50 -7.01 -20.05
N LEU A 843 -8.47 -7.42 -19.31
CA LEU A 843 -7.08 -7.50 -19.79
C LEU A 843 -6.92 -8.57 -20.88
N VAL A 844 -7.59 -9.73 -20.77
CA VAL A 844 -7.64 -10.76 -21.82
C VAL A 844 -8.29 -10.23 -23.10
N GLU A 845 -9.36 -9.43 -22.99
CA GLU A 845 -10.01 -8.79 -24.13
C GLU A 845 -9.15 -7.67 -24.74
N LEU A 846 -8.52 -6.84 -23.90
CA LEU A 846 -7.63 -5.76 -24.32
C LEU A 846 -6.38 -6.29 -25.03
N HIS A 847 -5.73 -7.33 -24.50
CA HIS A 847 -4.65 -8.04 -25.19
C HIS A 847 -5.10 -8.47 -26.61
N LYS A 848 -6.24 -9.17 -26.71
CA LYS A 848 -6.82 -9.56 -28.02
C LYS A 848 -7.21 -8.36 -28.90
N PHE A 849 -7.47 -7.19 -28.34
CA PHE A 849 -7.78 -5.97 -29.10
C PHE A 849 -6.50 -5.28 -29.60
N VAL A 850 -5.48 -5.13 -28.76
CA VAL A 850 -4.20 -4.49 -29.12
C VAL A 850 -3.41 -5.35 -30.11
N HIS A 851 -3.40 -6.68 -29.98
CA HIS A 851 -2.83 -7.61 -30.98
C HIS A 851 -3.67 -7.74 -32.29
N ARG A 852 -4.69 -6.89 -32.50
CA ARG A 852 -5.44 -6.75 -33.77
C ARG A 852 -5.37 -5.32 -34.35
N LEU A 853 -4.45 -4.48 -33.85
CA LEU A 853 -4.19 -3.15 -34.39
C LEU A 853 -3.31 -3.22 -35.64
#